data_AF-A5FI74-F1
#
_entry.id   AF-A5FI74-F1
#
_cell.length_a   1.000
_cell.length_b   1.000
_cell.length_c   1.000
_cell.angle_alpha   90.00
_cell.angle_beta   90.00
_cell.angle_gamma   90.00
#
_symmetry.space_group_name_H-M   'P 1'
#
loop_
_entity.id
_entity.type
_entity.pdbx_description
1 polymer ?
#
loop_
_entity_poly.entity_id
_entity_poly.type
_entity_poly.pdbx_seq_one_letter_code
_entity_poly.pdbx_strand_id
1 'polypeptide(L)'
;MSAQSHFFIESGGFTQSQEQAFGPVSTSEFNLTSRFSLNSPQKAYSICKGVVLIQPQIGNPNKVNLILRPYKQPFPGLNIKYFIYRGLQKSDFFTADTDPLIIKNEGTYSDFIDKINIDFKAFHEGRKVKNGETVTEIPVPPFTASHIGYNPAVPDSTLLSNFFFKESEFEDKNGTLEEKDPFELPMIDMGKSLGNFAQGECGIDVVLNYGDYKNNLTNGEFIFDLGYTRKAAAKIIADGSTDYMKKLQREQSTQFIDIAAFYGLFVPEHSVDIVSGGTKTSKKGYEIFNSIINSFYTKNNWYIYIQSDRTRSYDFYGNYKLEESVENLKTGLLEDPSTKVVPMTTGTYGTFGWPILINNQSQANTVTQNNLYLQFTTDNNNNTAFYGQIAKVANAQKDNFINADGLRLPPDEAGNYGNLTSTIQLTTPAIQGKNIASLNILLYQGKINQYTAGTTLDENGDLIILYGQANFFDNVFSLIDAKPLLKLSTDESYSRMTSEKLNLINEFYDKKQQGISIVQTLTVNDIIETGIEEPSKVARVTYLTEAVDVMNNAVSATGSTTPDTKTTASASGAVTKSKTYELPEPYYYNLQLFTDSTQTITGLELKTLDGSTPTKIILGLTKTENDAIKALITDDTKNPRLFLIDLFEDENELISPEDIKYQKYRVGIVIEDTDGSNKLKEPSNPVFVYSLDRRYHFSKGYSDYMPDLDISIPFFNINTVL
;
A
#
# COMPACT_ATOMS: atom_id res chain seq x y z
N MET A 1 -17.39 -1.08 9.51
CA MET A 1 -16.89 -2.47 9.33
C MET A 1 -16.52 -3.03 10.69
N SER A 2 -16.92 -4.26 11.05
CA SER A 2 -16.44 -4.91 12.28
C SER A 2 -15.18 -5.71 11.96
N ALA A 3 -14.06 -5.41 12.63
CA ALA A 3 -12.83 -6.20 12.55
C ALA A 3 -13.06 -7.56 13.22
N GLN A 4 -12.93 -8.64 12.45
CA GLN A 4 -13.04 -10.01 12.94
C GLN A 4 -12.16 -10.90 12.07
N SER A 5 -11.46 -11.83 12.71
CA SER A 5 -10.58 -12.80 12.06
C SER A 5 -10.77 -14.18 12.69
N HIS A 6 -10.30 -15.21 12.01
CA HIS A 6 -10.17 -16.55 12.56
C HIS A 6 -8.69 -16.94 12.70
N PHE A 7 -8.36 -17.75 13.70
CA PHE A 7 -7.02 -18.31 13.87
C PHE A 7 -6.76 -19.39 12.82
N PHE A 8 -5.58 -19.36 12.18
CA PHE A 8 -5.32 -20.12 10.96
C PHE A 8 -5.20 -21.64 11.15
N ILE A 9 -5.05 -22.12 12.38
CA ILE A 9 -4.85 -23.52 12.73
C ILE A 9 -5.70 -23.88 13.95
N GLU A 10 -6.04 -25.16 14.10
CA GLU A 10 -6.65 -25.65 15.33
C GLU A 10 -5.80 -25.26 16.54
N SER A 11 -6.45 -24.72 17.59
CA SER A 11 -5.75 -24.14 18.73
C SER A 11 -5.02 -25.21 19.54
N GLY A 12 -3.75 -24.92 19.84
CA GLY A 12 -2.82 -25.81 20.54
C GLY A 12 -2.01 -26.68 19.58
N GLY A 13 -0.84 -27.15 20.02
CA GLY A 13 -0.12 -28.25 19.35
C GLY A 13 0.92 -27.89 18.28
N PHE A 14 1.25 -26.61 18.09
CA PHE A 14 2.47 -26.21 17.38
C PHE A 14 3.49 -25.53 18.29
N THR A 15 4.74 -25.59 17.89
CA THR A 15 5.87 -24.90 18.52
C THR A 15 6.66 -24.14 17.47
N GLN A 16 7.25 -23.01 17.85
CA GLN A 16 8.13 -22.22 16.98
C GLN A 16 9.47 -22.00 17.67
N SER A 17 10.58 -22.33 17.00
CA SER A 17 11.94 -21.97 17.42
C SER A 17 12.33 -20.56 16.97
N GLN A 18 13.48 -20.06 17.42
CA GLN A 18 13.99 -18.76 17.00
C GLN A 18 14.28 -18.72 15.50
N GLU A 19 14.86 -19.79 14.95
CA GLU A 19 15.22 -19.88 13.53
C GLU A 19 13.98 -19.90 12.63
N GLN A 20 12.84 -20.34 13.18
CA GLN A 20 11.56 -20.40 12.51
C GLN A 20 10.78 -19.07 12.56
N ALA A 21 11.20 -18.14 13.42
CA ALA A 21 10.51 -16.87 13.63
C ALA A 21 10.59 -15.93 12.42
N PHE A 22 9.58 -15.08 12.28
CA PHE A 22 9.58 -13.96 11.34
C PHE A 22 10.59 -12.88 11.74
N GLY A 23 11.29 -12.31 10.76
CA GLY A 23 12.24 -11.23 10.96
C GLY A 23 13.71 -11.62 10.74
N PRO A 24 14.67 -10.85 11.30
CA PRO A 24 16.08 -10.99 10.98
C PRO A 24 16.66 -12.27 11.56
N VAL A 25 17.33 -13.05 10.70
CA VAL A 25 18.17 -14.19 11.09
C VAL A 25 19.62 -13.72 11.24
N SER A 26 20.05 -12.81 10.37
CA SER A 26 21.36 -12.17 10.39
C SER A 26 21.27 -10.76 9.78
N THR A 27 22.40 -10.08 9.59
CA THR A 27 22.46 -8.76 8.92
C THR A 27 22.14 -8.79 7.42
N SER A 28 22.05 -9.99 6.84
CA SER A 28 21.81 -10.20 5.40
C SER A 28 20.72 -11.21 5.10
N GLU A 29 20.10 -11.84 6.10
CA GLU A 29 19.05 -12.83 5.91
C GLU A 29 17.85 -12.53 6.81
N PHE A 30 16.66 -12.46 6.20
CA PHE A 30 15.41 -12.09 6.88
C PHE A 30 14.31 -13.07 6.50
N ASN A 31 13.71 -13.74 7.50
CA ASN A 31 12.58 -14.63 7.29
C ASN A 31 11.29 -13.83 7.05
N LEU A 32 10.59 -14.18 5.97
CA LEU A 32 9.27 -13.63 5.64
C LEU A 32 8.13 -14.58 6.05
N THR A 33 8.42 -15.87 6.12
CA THR A 33 7.49 -16.90 6.61
C THR A 33 7.64 -17.07 8.12
N SER A 34 6.54 -16.96 8.85
CA SER A 34 6.46 -17.41 10.25
C SER A 34 6.30 -18.94 10.24
N ARG A 35 7.38 -19.66 10.48
CA ARG A 35 7.41 -21.14 10.43
C ARG A 35 7.07 -21.73 11.79
N PHE A 36 6.58 -22.96 11.78
CA PHE A 36 6.29 -23.71 13.01
C PHE A 36 6.34 -25.20 12.76
N SER A 37 6.50 -25.96 13.84
CA SER A 37 6.57 -27.42 13.82
C SER A 37 5.33 -28.05 14.43
N LEU A 38 4.85 -29.11 13.79
CA LEU A 38 3.73 -29.93 14.24
C LEU A 38 4.16 -31.37 14.53
N ASN A 39 3.70 -31.91 15.67
CA ASN A 39 3.94 -33.31 16.04
C ASN A 39 2.99 -34.29 15.34
N SER A 40 1.83 -33.81 14.89
CA SER A 40 0.84 -34.55 14.12
C SER A 40 0.14 -33.57 13.16
N PRO A 41 -0.52 -34.05 12.08
CA PRO A 41 -1.31 -33.18 11.24
C PRO A 41 -2.38 -32.41 12.05
N GLN A 42 -2.63 -31.17 11.65
CA GLN A 42 -3.59 -30.29 12.34
C GLN A 42 -4.43 -29.51 11.34
N LYS A 43 -5.71 -29.32 11.65
CA LYS A 43 -6.66 -28.67 10.76
C LYS A 43 -6.30 -27.20 10.55
N ALA A 44 -6.25 -26.78 9.29
CA ALA A 44 -6.08 -25.39 8.87
C ALA A 44 -7.44 -24.73 8.63
N TYR A 45 -7.55 -23.44 8.97
CA TYR A 45 -8.77 -22.66 8.84
C TYR A 45 -8.53 -21.35 8.08
N SER A 46 -9.53 -20.93 7.32
CA SER A 46 -9.51 -19.65 6.60
C SER A 46 -9.51 -18.47 7.57
N ILE A 47 -8.47 -17.63 7.53
CA ILE A 47 -8.31 -16.46 8.42
C ILE A 47 -9.43 -15.44 8.19
N CYS A 48 -9.81 -15.23 6.93
CA CYS A 48 -10.88 -14.34 6.51
C CYS A 48 -11.65 -14.94 5.32
N LYS A 49 -12.67 -14.24 4.82
CA LYS A 49 -13.32 -14.60 3.56
C LYS A 49 -12.39 -14.26 2.40
N GLY A 50 -12.18 -15.16 1.45
CA GLY A 50 -11.25 -14.93 0.35
C GLY A 50 -11.32 -15.94 -0.79
N VAL A 51 -10.61 -15.63 -1.86
CA VAL A 51 -10.43 -16.47 -3.05
C VAL A 51 -9.14 -17.29 -2.90
N VAL A 52 -9.18 -18.55 -3.28
CA VAL A 52 -8.13 -19.53 -2.99
C VAL A 52 -7.45 -20.04 -4.27
N LEU A 53 -6.12 -20.10 -4.24
CA LEU A 53 -5.27 -20.74 -5.23
C LEU A 53 -4.39 -21.81 -4.56
N ILE A 54 -4.30 -23.01 -5.13
CA ILE A 54 -3.45 -24.09 -4.62
C ILE A 54 -2.21 -24.26 -5.51
N GLN A 55 -1.03 -24.36 -4.90
CA GLN A 55 0.24 -24.58 -5.60
C GLN A 55 1.02 -25.77 -4.99
N PRO A 56 1.80 -26.52 -5.77
CA PRO A 56 2.70 -27.53 -5.23
C PRO A 56 3.76 -26.92 -4.33
N GLN A 57 4.21 -27.66 -3.31
CA GLN A 57 5.37 -27.25 -2.53
C GLN A 57 6.65 -27.86 -3.10
N ILE A 58 7.61 -27.02 -3.49
CA ILE A 58 8.94 -27.45 -3.92
C ILE A 58 9.66 -28.11 -2.76
N GLY A 59 10.30 -29.25 -3.04
CA GLY A 59 11.04 -30.05 -2.05
C GLY A 59 10.19 -31.07 -1.30
N ASN A 60 8.85 -31.06 -1.43
CA ASN A 60 8.00 -32.09 -0.85
C ASN A 60 6.75 -32.38 -1.71
N PRO A 61 6.69 -33.52 -2.43
CA PRO A 61 5.57 -33.84 -3.32
C PRO A 61 4.27 -34.17 -2.58
N ASN A 62 4.33 -34.39 -1.26
CA ASN A 62 3.17 -34.69 -0.42
C ASN A 62 2.57 -33.43 0.23
N LYS A 63 3.13 -32.25 -0.06
CA LYS A 63 2.67 -30.98 0.48
C LYS A 63 2.23 -30.03 -0.64
N VAL A 64 1.27 -29.18 -0.29
CA VAL A 64 0.80 -28.06 -1.11
C VAL A 64 0.85 -26.77 -0.30
N ASN A 65 0.92 -25.65 -1.00
CA ASN A 65 0.76 -24.33 -0.42
C ASN A 65 -0.57 -23.74 -0.92
N LEU A 66 -1.30 -23.10 -0.02
CA LEU A 66 -2.58 -22.45 -0.30
C LEU A 66 -2.40 -20.94 -0.18
N ILE A 67 -2.77 -20.22 -1.24
CA ILE A 67 -2.73 -18.76 -1.30
C ILE A 67 -4.17 -18.27 -1.19
N LEU A 68 -4.46 -17.46 -0.18
CA LEU A 68 -5.76 -16.85 0.03
C LEU A 68 -5.65 -15.34 -0.19
N ARG A 69 -6.37 -14.84 -1.21
CA ARG A 69 -6.56 -13.40 -1.42
C ARG A 69 -7.84 -12.95 -0.70
N PRO A 70 -7.76 -12.05 0.29
CA PRO A 70 -8.94 -11.56 0.99
C PRO A 70 -9.97 -10.95 0.04
N TYR A 71 -11.23 -11.37 0.13
CA TYR A 71 -12.36 -10.69 -0.50
C TYR A 71 -12.90 -9.59 0.42
N LYS A 72 -12.80 -9.82 1.74
CA LYS A 72 -13.10 -8.84 2.78
C LYS A 72 -11.86 -8.66 3.65
N GLN A 73 -11.37 -7.43 3.76
CA GLN A 73 -10.21 -7.11 4.60
C GLN A 73 -10.50 -7.44 6.07
N PRO A 74 -9.59 -8.15 6.78
CA PRO A 74 -9.84 -8.62 8.15
C PRO A 74 -9.65 -7.53 9.20
N PHE A 75 -8.92 -6.46 8.88
CA PHE A 75 -8.59 -5.37 9.80
C PHE A 75 -8.67 -4.00 9.10
N PRO A 76 -9.37 -3.00 9.66
CA PRO A 76 -9.44 -1.65 9.10
C PRO A 76 -8.08 -0.94 9.10
N GLY A 77 -7.75 -0.23 8.02
CA GLY A 77 -6.50 0.54 7.92
C GLY A 77 -5.24 -0.29 7.62
N LEU A 78 -5.36 -1.63 7.59
CA LEU A 78 -4.30 -2.56 7.21
C LEU A 78 -4.78 -3.51 6.13
N ASN A 79 -4.47 -3.20 4.88
CA ASN A 79 -4.87 -4.03 3.75
C ASN A 79 -3.91 -5.22 3.59
N ILE A 80 -4.48 -6.41 3.53
CA ILE A 80 -3.77 -7.68 3.29
C ILE A 80 -3.99 -8.08 1.83
N LYS A 81 -2.90 -8.36 1.13
CA LYS A 81 -2.91 -8.85 -0.25
C LYS A 81 -3.10 -10.36 -0.29
N TYR A 82 -2.32 -11.09 0.51
CA TYR A 82 -2.37 -12.56 0.58
C TYR A 82 -2.10 -13.07 1.99
N PHE A 83 -2.79 -14.14 2.36
CA PHE A 83 -2.34 -15.09 3.37
C PHE A 83 -1.83 -16.34 2.65
N ILE A 84 -0.62 -16.80 2.97
CA ILE A 84 -0.07 -18.01 2.36
C ILE A 84 0.13 -19.07 3.42
N TYR A 85 -0.59 -20.18 3.27
CA TYR A 85 -0.49 -21.37 4.10
C TYR A 85 0.52 -22.31 3.46
N ARG A 86 1.63 -22.57 4.14
CA ARG A 86 2.71 -23.41 3.63
C ARG A 86 2.70 -24.77 4.29
N GLY A 87 2.65 -25.83 3.47
CA GLY A 87 2.82 -27.21 3.94
C GLY A 87 1.53 -27.95 4.32
N LEU A 88 0.42 -27.71 3.62
CA LEU A 88 -0.80 -28.51 3.76
C LEU A 88 -0.65 -29.90 3.12
N GLN A 89 -1.35 -30.91 3.63
CA GLN A 89 -1.29 -32.27 3.11
C GLN A 89 -1.92 -32.37 1.72
N LYS A 90 -1.16 -32.83 0.72
CA LYS A 90 -1.66 -32.99 -0.66
C LYS A 90 -2.87 -33.96 -0.74
N SER A 91 -2.84 -35.02 0.08
CA SER A 91 -3.90 -36.04 0.15
C SER A 91 -5.25 -35.50 0.59
N ASP A 92 -5.30 -34.32 1.20
CA ASP A 92 -6.55 -33.69 1.62
C ASP A 92 -7.24 -32.96 0.48
N PHE A 93 -6.59 -32.85 -0.69
CA PHE A 93 -7.12 -32.15 -1.86
C PHE A 93 -7.28 -33.06 -3.07
N PHE A 94 -6.34 -33.99 -3.27
CA PHE A 94 -6.20 -34.69 -4.54
C PHE A 94 -6.12 -36.21 -4.41
N THR A 95 -6.57 -36.92 -5.46
CA THR A 95 -6.28 -38.34 -5.64
C THR A 95 -4.79 -38.57 -5.89
N ALA A 96 -4.34 -39.82 -5.74
CA ALA A 96 -2.92 -40.20 -5.86
C ALA A 96 -2.45 -40.43 -7.30
N ASP A 97 -3.30 -40.19 -8.29
CA ASP A 97 -3.03 -40.46 -9.70
C ASP A 97 -2.05 -39.45 -10.31
N THR A 98 -1.47 -39.79 -11.47
CA THR A 98 -0.56 -38.90 -12.23
C THR A 98 -1.23 -37.59 -12.64
N ASP A 99 -2.51 -37.68 -13.05
CA ASP A 99 -3.39 -36.55 -13.31
C ASP A 99 -4.39 -36.42 -12.15
N PRO A 100 -4.01 -35.74 -11.05
CA PRO A 100 -4.79 -35.73 -9.83
C PRO A 100 -6.17 -35.12 -10.04
N LEU A 101 -7.20 -35.85 -9.60
CA LEU A 101 -8.56 -35.32 -9.46
C LEU A 101 -8.74 -34.69 -8.09
N ILE A 102 -9.64 -33.72 -7.98
CA ILE A 102 -10.13 -33.27 -6.68
C ILE A 102 -10.83 -34.45 -5.99
N ILE A 103 -10.52 -34.68 -4.71
CA ILE A 103 -11.20 -35.73 -3.95
C ILE A 103 -12.70 -35.42 -3.82
N LYS A 104 -13.53 -36.45 -3.91
CA LYS A 104 -14.99 -36.31 -3.89
C LYS A 104 -15.50 -35.98 -2.49
N ASN A 105 -16.66 -35.33 -2.42
CA ASN A 105 -17.43 -35.08 -1.18
C ASN A 105 -18.15 -36.37 -0.69
N GLU A 106 -17.39 -37.43 -0.43
CA GLU A 106 -17.89 -38.72 0.08
C GLU A 106 -17.09 -39.12 1.33
N GLY A 107 -17.25 -38.37 2.43
CA GLY A 107 -16.48 -38.60 3.66
C GLY A 107 -16.47 -37.42 4.63
N THR A 108 -15.54 -37.41 5.58
CA THR A 108 -15.30 -36.28 6.50
C THR A 108 -14.14 -35.44 5.98
N TYR A 109 -14.39 -34.65 4.93
CA TYR A 109 -13.38 -33.79 4.31
C TYR A 109 -13.41 -32.36 4.88
N SER A 110 -12.55 -31.49 4.37
CA SER A 110 -12.55 -30.08 4.76
C SER A 110 -13.75 -29.35 4.14
N ASP A 111 -14.23 -28.30 4.83
CA ASP A 111 -15.31 -27.44 4.32
C ASP A 111 -15.00 -26.90 2.92
N PHE A 112 -13.71 -26.65 2.63
CA PHE A 112 -13.25 -26.19 1.33
C PHE A 112 -13.52 -27.23 0.24
N ILE A 113 -13.11 -28.48 0.44
CA ILE A 113 -13.33 -29.57 -0.53
C ILE A 113 -14.81 -29.83 -0.76
N ASP A 114 -15.60 -29.83 0.32
CA ASP A 114 -17.05 -30.02 0.22
C ASP A 114 -17.68 -28.91 -0.61
N LYS A 115 -17.31 -27.66 -0.32
CA LYS A 115 -17.82 -26.48 -1.04
C LYS A 115 -17.46 -26.51 -2.52
N ILE A 116 -16.20 -26.72 -2.88
CA ILE A 116 -15.80 -26.64 -4.29
C ILE A 116 -16.40 -27.78 -5.13
N ASN A 117 -16.59 -28.96 -4.55
CA ASN A 117 -17.29 -30.06 -5.23
C ASN A 117 -18.77 -29.74 -5.45
N ILE A 118 -19.44 -29.15 -4.45
CA ILE A 118 -20.84 -28.71 -4.58
C ILE A 118 -20.97 -27.63 -5.65
N ASP A 119 -20.11 -26.61 -5.62
CA ASP A 119 -20.13 -25.50 -6.57
C ASP A 119 -19.84 -25.98 -8.00
N PHE A 120 -18.82 -26.82 -8.18
CA PHE A 120 -18.44 -27.38 -9.49
C PHE A 120 -19.56 -28.25 -10.08
N LYS A 121 -20.17 -29.11 -9.25
CA LYS A 121 -21.32 -29.92 -9.66
C LYS A 121 -22.49 -29.03 -10.05
N ALA A 122 -22.85 -28.04 -9.23
CA ALA A 122 -23.96 -27.13 -9.49
C ALA A 122 -23.78 -26.33 -10.79
N PHE A 123 -22.54 -25.95 -11.13
CA PHE A 123 -22.24 -25.24 -12.37
C PHE A 123 -22.38 -26.11 -13.64
N HIS A 124 -22.07 -27.41 -13.54
CA HIS A 124 -22.02 -28.28 -14.71
C HIS A 124 -23.22 -29.23 -14.88
N GLU A 125 -23.93 -29.56 -13.81
CA GLU A 125 -25.07 -30.49 -13.83
C GLU A 125 -26.26 -29.90 -14.61
N GLY A 126 -26.94 -30.75 -15.39
CA GLY A 126 -28.13 -30.36 -16.14
C GLY A 126 -27.90 -29.51 -17.40
N ARG A 127 -26.64 -29.22 -17.76
CA ARG A 127 -26.31 -28.52 -19.01
C ARG A 127 -26.68 -29.36 -20.23
N LYS A 128 -27.24 -28.72 -21.26
CA LYS A 128 -27.73 -29.37 -22.49
C LYS A 128 -27.31 -28.56 -23.72
N VAL A 129 -26.87 -29.23 -24.79
CA VAL A 129 -26.69 -28.61 -26.11
C VAL A 129 -27.88 -28.96 -26.99
N LYS A 130 -28.42 -27.96 -27.69
CA LYS A 130 -29.51 -28.14 -28.66
C LYS A 130 -28.98 -27.95 -30.08
N ASN A 131 -29.01 -29.01 -30.88
CA ASN A 131 -28.67 -28.98 -32.31
C ASN A 131 -29.92 -29.37 -33.11
N GLY A 132 -30.69 -28.37 -33.56
CA GLY A 132 -32.01 -28.58 -34.16
C GLY A 132 -33.05 -29.00 -33.12
N GLU A 133 -33.73 -30.13 -33.33
CA GLU A 133 -34.68 -30.71 -32.36
C GLU A 133 -34.00 -31.61 -31.32
N THR A 134 -32.75 -32.00 -31.55
CA THR A 134 -32.00 -32.89 -30.67
C THR A 134 -31.46 -32.12 -29.46
N VAL A 135 -31.78 -32.61 -28.27
CA VAL A 135 -31.25 -32.11 -27.00
C VAL A 135 -30.31 -33.17 -26.42
N THR A 136 -29.02 -32.86 -26.33
CA THR A 136 -28.00 -33.77 -25.78
C THR A 136 -27.54 -33.23 -24.43
N GLU A 137 -27.55 -34.08 -23.40
CA GLU A 137 -26.99 -33.73 -22.09
C GLU A 137 -25.46 -33.66 -22.17
N ILE A 138 -24.89 -32.61 -21.59
CA ILE A 138 -23.44 -32.46 -21.46
C ILE A 138 -23.05 -33.15 -20.14
N PRO A 139 -22.20 -34.19 -20.17
CA PRO A 139 -21.73 -34.80 -18.94
C PRO A 139 -20.92 -33.80 -18.12
N VAL A 140 -20.98 -33.96 -16.79
CA VAL A 140 -20.13 -33.19 -15.88
C VAL A 140 -18.67 -33.58 -16.16
N PRO A 141 -17.79 -32.63 -16.53
CA PRO A 141 -16.39 -32.94 -16.81
C PRO A 141 -15.67 -33.40 -15.53
N PRO A 142 -14.53 -34.12 -15.65
CA PRO A 142 -13.71 -34.46 -14.50
C PRO A 142 -13.23 -33.21 -13.76
N PHE A 143 -13.38 -33.19 -12.43
CA PHE A 143 -12.90 -32.09 -11.60
C PHE A 143 -11.40 -32.30 -11.30
N THR A 144 -10.54 -31.77 -12.16
CA THR A 144 -9.08 -31.93 -12.05
C THR A 144 -8.43 -30.88 -11.14
N ALA A 145 -7.22 -31.16 -10.66
CA ALA A 145 -6.45 -30.24 -9.81
C ALA A 145 -6.16 -28.87 -10.45
N SER A 146 -6.06 -28.79 -11.78
CA SER A 146 -5.84 -27.53 -12.51
C SER A 146 -7.00 -26.54 -12.33
N HIS A 147 -8.22 -27.01 -12.05
CA HIS A 147 -9.37 -26.12 -11.83
C HIS A 147 -9.26 -25.26 -10.56
N ILE A 148 -8.35 -25.60 -9.64
CA ILE A 148 -8.04 -24.76 -8.46
C ILE A 148 -6.60 -24.23 -8.52
N GLY A 149 -6.03 -24.21 -9.72
CA GLY A 149 -4.70 -23.67 -10.06
C GLY A 149 -3.51 -24.56 -9.74
N TYR A 150 -3.71 -25.80 -9.27
CA TYR A 150 -2.61 -26.75 -9.09
C TYR A 150 -2.16 -27.27 -10.45
N ASN A 151 -1.13 -26.65 -11.01
CA ASN A 151 -0.49 -27.07 -12.25
C ASN A 151 1.04 -26.91 -12.14
N PRO A 152 1.79 -27.99 -11.86
CA PRO A 152 3.24 -27.95 -11.75
C PRO A 152 3.97 -27.54 -13.05
N ALA A 153 3.31 -27.63 -14.21
CA ALA A 153 3.92 -27.28 -15.49
C ALA A 153 3.99 -25.76 -15.74
N VAL A 154 3.22 -24.95 -14.99
CA VAL A 154 3.28 -23.49 -15.12
C VAL A 154 4.62 -22.96 -14.59
N PRO A 155 5.34 -22.09 -15.32
CA PRO A 155 6.64 -21.57 -14.89
C PRO A 155 6.59 -20.80 -13.58
N ASP A 156 7.65 -20.93 -12.77
CA ASP A 156 7.80 -20.24 -11.48
C ASP A 156 7.75 -18.71 -11.60
N SER A 157 8.18 -18.14 -12.73
CA SER A 157 8.15 -16.69 -13.00
C SER A 157 6.74 -16.13 -13.24
N THR A 158 5.71 -16.97 -13.27
CA THR A 158 4.33 -16.53 -13.47
C THR A 158 3.83 -15.78 -12.23
N LEU A 159 3.36 -14.54 -12.43
CA LEU A 159 2.86 -13.70 -11.34
C LEU A 159 1.53 -14.23 -10.78
N LEU A 160 1.33 -14.12 -9.46
CA LEU A 160 0.05 -14.46 -8.81
C LEU A 160 -1.12 -13.66 -9.35
N SER A 161 -0.87 -12.41 -9.74
CA SER A 161 -1.90 -11.55 -10.33
C SER A 161 -2.51 -12.14 -11.60
N ASN A 162 -1.74 -12.93 -12.37
CA ASN A 162 -2.22 -13.57 -13.58
C ASN A 162 -3.27 -14.66 -13.29
N PHE A 163 -3.39 -15.13 -12.04
CA PHE A 163 -4.41 -16.07 -11.61
C PHE A 163 -5.62 -15.36 -11.00
N PHE A 164 -5.38 -14.38 -10.12
CA PHE A 164 -6.45 -13.71 -9.37
C PHE A 164 -7.19 -12.60 -10.15
N PHE A 165 -6.61 -12.12 -11.25
CA PHE A 165 -7.18 -11.08 -12.12
C PHE A 165 -7.23 -11.54 -13.57
N LYS A 166 -7.31 -12.85 -13.79
CA LYS A 166 -7.35 -13.39 -15.15
C LYS A 166 -8.65 -12.97 -15.86
N GLU A 167 -8.55 -12.84 -17.17
CA GLU A 167 -9.70 -12.73 -18.06
C GLU A 167 -9.85 -14.04 -18.82
N SER A 168 -11.08 -14.44 -19.13
CA SER A 168 -11.32 -15.59 -20.00
C SER A 168 -10.81 -15.29 -21.42
N GLU A 169 -9.77 -16.01 -21.83
CA GLU A 169 -9.22 -15.97 -23.18
C GLU A 169 -9.56 -17.29 -23.90
N PHE A 170 -10.01 -17.20 -25.15
CA PHE A 170 -10.23 -18.38 -25.99
C PHE A 170 -9.14 -18.47 -27.06
N GLU A 171 -8.60 -19.66 -27.25
CA GLU A 171 -7.61 -19.97 -28.29
C GLU A 171 -8.16 -21.04 -29.23
N ASP A 172 -7.82 -20.92 -30.52
CA ASP A 172 -8.14 -21.96 -31.50
C ASP A 172 -7.10 -23.08 -31.41
N LYS A 173 -7.52 -24.22 -30.90
CA LYS A 173 -6.76 -25.46 -30.91
C LYS A 173 -7.37 -26.41 -31.93
N ASN A 174 -6.71 -26.55 -33.07
CA ASN A 174 -7.08 -27.47 -34.15
C ASN A 174 -8.52 -27.29 -34.67
N GLY A 175 -8.99 -26.05 -34.79
CA GLY A 175 -10.35 -25.71 -35.24
C GLY A 175 -11.40 -25.70 -34.13
N THR A 176 -10.99 -25.84 -32.87
CA THR A 176 -11.87 -25.77 -31.70
C THR A 176 -11.45 -24.60 -30.83
N LEU A 177 -12.38 -23.66 -30.60
CA LEU A 177 -12.21 -22.59 -29.63
C LEU A 177 -12.26 -23.19 -28.22
N GLU A 178 -11.10 -23.28 -27.57
CA GLU A 178 -10.95 -23.71 -26.19
C GLU A 178 -10.60 -22.52 -25.31
N GLU A 179 -11.17 -22.44 -24.12
CA GLU A 179 -10.70 -21.47 -23.13
C GLU A 179 -9.31 -21.87 -22.66
N LYS A 180 -8.37 -20.93 -22.70
CA LYS A 180 -6.95 -21.13 -22.38
C LYS A 180 -6.74 -21.59 -20.94
N ASP A 181 -7.53 -21.03 -20.01
CA ASP A 181 -7.50 -21.34 -18.58
C ASP A 181 -8.93 -21.57 -18.03
N PRO A 182 -9.54 -22.75 -18.27
CA PRO A 182 -10.97 -23.00 -18.06
C PRO A 182 -11.32 -23.25 -16.59
N PHE A 183 -11.12 -22.26 -15.73
CA PHE A 183 -11.45 -22.36 -14.31
C PHE A 183 -11.82 -21.03 -13.68
N GLU A 184 -12.49 -21.05 -12.55
CA GLU A 184 -12.63 -19.89 -11.68
C GLU A 184 -12.12 -20.27 -10.31
N LEU A 185 -11.31 -19.40 -9.70
CA LEU A 185 -10.73 -19.72 -8.39
C LEU A 185 -11.82 -19.73 -7.31
N PRO A 186 -11.86 -20.77 -6.46
CA PRO A 186 -12.93 -20.92 -5.49
C PRO A 186 -12.84 -19.90 -4.35
N MET A 187 -14.00 -19.45 -3.87
CA MET A 187 -14.11 -18.59 -2.70
C MET A 187 -14.43 -19.41 -1.45
N ILE A 188 -13.87 -19.04 -0.30
CA ILE A 188 -14.11 -19.68 1.00
C ILE A 188 -14.48 -18.63 2.06
N ASP A 189 -15.40 -18.98 2.95
CA ASP A 189 -15.77 -18.11 4.07
C ASP A 189 -14.79 -18.25 5.25
N MET A 190 -14.73 -17.21 6.08
CA MET A 190 -13.88 -17.18 7.27
C MET A 190 -14.20 -18.34 8.24
N GLY A 191 -13.16 -18.93 8.82
CA GLY A 191 -13.27 -20.00 9.81
C GLY A 191 -13.67 -21.36 9.25
N LYS A 192 -13.81 -21.49 7.94
CA LYS A 192 -13.99 -22.79 7.27
C LYS A 192 -12.67 -23.55 7.19
N SER A 193 -12.74 -24.86 7.36
CA SER A 193 -11.56 -25.73 7.27
C SER A 193 -11.07 -25.86 5.83
N LEU A 194 -9.76 -25.75 5.65
CA LEU A 194 -9.11 -25.77 4.33
C LEU A 194 -8.55 -27.16 3.99
N GLY A 195 -8.15 -27.90 5.02
CA GLY A 195 -7.40 -29.16 4.97
C GLY A 195 -6.60 -29.28 6.26
N ASN A 196 -5.55 -30.09 6.29
CA ASN A 196 -4.62 -30.16 7.42
C ASN A 196 -3.23 -29.66 7.02
N PHE A 197 -2.60 -28.91 7.91
CA PHE A 197 -1.15 -28.80 7.92
C PHE A 197 -0.55 -30.17 8.17
N ALA A 198 0.47 -30.52 7.38
CA ALA A 198 1.17 -31.77 7.53
C ALA A 198 2.04 -31.80 8.80
N GLN A 199 2.34 -32.99 9.30
CA GLN A 199 3.35 -33.16 10.34
C GLN A 199 4.71 -32.56 9.91
N GLY A 200 5.47 -32.07 10.89
CA GLY A 200 6.77 -31.43 10.68
C GLY A 200 6.66 -29.92 10.47
N GLU A 201 7.61 -29.34 9.73
CA GLU A 201 7.66 -27.90 9.50
C GLU A 201 6.61 -27.43 8.48
N CYS A 202 5.90 -26.36 8.84
CA CYS A 202 4.90 -25.63 8.07
C CYS A 202 5.12 -24.12 8.27
N GLY A 203 4.30 -23.27 7.63
CA GLY A 203 4.41 -21.82 7.84
C GLY A 203 3.22 -21.00 7.36
N ILE A 204 3.18 -19.74 7.80
CA ILE A 204 2.24 -18.71 7.35
C ILE A 204 3.01 -17.47 6.90
N ASP A 205 2.61 -16.90 5.76
CA ASP A 205 2.98 -15.55 5.36
C ASP A 205 1.77 -14.63 5.43
N VAL A 206 1.99 -13.39 5.85
CA VAL A 206 1.00 -12.30 5.77
C VAL A 206 1.58 -11.18 4.92
N VAL A 207 0.99 -10.97 3.74
CA VAL A 207 1.48 -10.02 2.73
C VAL A 207 0.59 -8.79 2.71
N LEU A 208 1.17 -7.60 2.81
CA LEU A 208 0.44 -6.33 2.76
C LEU A 208 0.04 -5.96 1.32
N ASN A 209 -1.11 -5.28 1.19
CA ASN A 209 -1.57 -4.72 -0.06
C ASN A 209 -1.26 -3.23 -0.13
N TYR A 210 -0.63 -2.81 -1.22
CA TYR A 210 -0.42 -1.41 -1.56
C TYR A 210 -1.14 -1.00 -2.85
N GLY A 211 -1.93 -1.92 -3.42
CA GLY A 211 -2.78 -1.69 -4.59
C GLY A 211 -2.82 -2.87 -5.57
N ASP A 212 -3.87 -2.86 -6.39
CA ASP A 212 -4.14 -3.85 -7.43
C ASP A 212 -3.63 -3.37 -8.81
N TYR A 213 -2.33 -3.14 -8.89
CA TYR A 213 -1.64 -2.72 -10.11
C TYR A 213 -0.43 -3.62 -10.40
N LYS A 214 -0.06 -3.66 -11.68
CA LYS A 214 1.22 -4.18 -12.15
C LYS A 214 2.18 -3.01 -12.29
N ASN A 215 3.24 -3.03 -11.49
CA ASN A 215 4.37 -2.13 -11.68
C ASN A 215 5.32 -2.74 -12.73
N ASN A 216 6.04 -1.91 -13.47
CA ASN A 216 7.21 -2.42 -14.18
C ASN A 216 8.23 -2.86 -13.12
N LEU A 217 8.84 -4.04 -13.30
CA LEU A 217 9.66 -4.76 -12.31
C LEU A 217 10.90 -3.99 -11.82
N THR A 218 11.08 -2.76 -12.30
CA THR A 218 12.22 -1.93 -12.04
C THR A 218 12.19 -1.36 -10.63
N ASN A 219 11.06 -1.19 -9.93
CA ASN A 219 11.02 -0.45 -8.65
C ASN A 219 11.69 -1.12 -7.41
N GLY A 220 12.27 -2.32 -7.57
CA GLY A 220 12.92 -3.05 -6.47
C GLY A 220 11.95 -3.66 -5.44
N GLU A 221 10.65 -3.64 -5.72
CA GLU A 221 9.61 -4.31 -4.94
C GLU A 221 9.76 -5.84 -5.00
N PHE A 222 9.20 -6.52 -3.99
CA PHE A 222 9.16 -7.98 -3.95
C PHE A 222 8.29 -8.53 -5.09
N ILE A 223 8.77 -9.57 -5.76
CA ILE A 223 8.06 -10.20 -6.87
C ILE A 223 7.16 -11.31 -6.33
N PHE A 224 5.85 -11.14 -6.49
CA PHE A 224 4.84 -12.12 -6.07
C PHE A 224 4.52 -13.11 -7.20
N ASP A 225 5.39 -14.12 -7.37
CA ASP A 225 5.28 -15.16 -8.40
C ASP A 225 5.07 -16.57 -7.83
N LEU A 226 4.93 -17.56 -8.72
CA LEU A 226 4.80 -18.97 -8.34
C LEU A 226 6.08 -19.50 -7.69
N GLY A 227 7.27 -19.03 -8.09
CA GLY A 227 8.55 -19.42 -7.47
C GLY A 227 8.61 -19.05 -5.99
N TYR A 228 8.07 -17.89 -5.60
CA TYR A 228 7.89 -17.50 -4.21
C TYR A 228 6.84 -18.37 -3.49
N THR A 229 5.68 -18.57 -4.09
CA THR A 229 4.56 -19.26 -3.41
C THR A 229 4.73 -20.76 -3.33
N ARG A 230 5.52 -21.40 -4.19
CA ARG A 230 5.83 -22.83 -4.17
C ARG A 230 6.91 -23.21 -3.16
N LYS A 231 7.71 -22.27 -2.67
CA LYS A 231 8.75 -22.56 -1.65
C LYS A 231 8.15 -23.07 -0.34
N ALA A 232 8.89 -23.89 0.40
CA ALA A 232 8.51 -24.30 1.75
C ALA A 232 8.51 -23.11 2.74
N ALA A 233 9.38 -22.13 2.52
CA ALA A 233 9.44 -20.87 3.25
C ALA A 233 10.08 -19.77 2.39
N ALA A 234 9.75 -18.52 2.69
CA ALA A 234 10.29 -17.35 2.02
C ALA A 234 11.24 -16.55 2.92
N LYS A 235 12.26 -16.00 2.29
CA LYS A 235 13.26 -15.14 2.92
C LYS A 235 13.75 -14.09 1.93
N ILE A 236 14.27 -12.99 2.48
CA ILE A 236 15.07 -12.02 1.76
C ILE A 236 16.53 -12.30 2.07
N ILE A 237 17.35 -12.31 1.02
CA ILE A 237 18.80 -12.33 1.12
C ILE A 237 19.30 -10.98 0.57
N ALA A 238 19.99 -10.21 1.40
CA ALA A 238 20.58 -8.93 1.03
C ALA A 238 22.01 -9.15 0.52
N ASP A 239 22.14 -9.67 -0.69
CA ASP A 239 23.39 -10.05 -1.38
C ASP A 239 23.73 -9.14 -2.58
N GLY A 240 23.03 -8.02 -2.73
CA GLY A 240 23.27 -7.04 -3.79
C GLY A 240 24.73 -6.59 -3.87
N SER A 241 25.20 -6.31 -5.08
CA SER A 241 26.59 -5.93 -5.34
C SER A 241 26.98 -4.58 -4.73
N THR A 242 26.01 -3.67 -4.54
CA THR A 242 26.19 -2.37 -3.90
C THR A 242 25.39 -2.28 -2.60
N ASP A 243 25.80 -1.38 -1.69
CA ASP A 243 25.05 -1.17 -0.44
C ASP A 243 23.66 -0.61 -0.68
N TYR A 244 23.47 0.17 -1.74
CA TYR A 244 22.15 0.61 -2.19
C TYR A 244 21.27 -0.56 -2.62
N MET A 245 21.78 -1.50 -3.43
CA MET A 245 21.03 -2.70 -3.81
C MET A 245 20.66 -3.55 -2.59
N LYS A 246 21.58 -3.70 -1.62
CA LYS A 246 21.28 -4.38 -0.36
C LYS A 246 20.18 -3.65 0.42
N LYS A 247 20.23 -2.33 0.52
CA LYS A 247 19.15 -1.52 1.14
C LYS A 247 17.81 -1.77 0.45
N LEU A 248 17.75 -1.73 -0.88
CA LEU A 248 16.54 -2.01 -1.65
C LEU A 248 16.01 -3.44 -1.39
N GLN A 249 16.87 -4.45 -1.38
CA GLN A 249 16.48 -5.82 -1.05
C GLN A 249 15.88 -5.89 0.36
N ARG A 250 16.46 -5.19 1.34
CA ARG A 250 15.92 -5.15 2.71
C ARG A 250 14.57 -4.43 2.79
N GLU A 251 14.34 -3.38 2.01
CA GLU A 251 13.04 -2.67 1.95
C GLU A 251 11.88 -3.59 1.56
N GLN A 252 12.13 -4.65 0.79
CA GLN A 252 11.10 -5.60 0.36
C GLN A 252 10.35 -6.24 1.54
N SER A 253 11.00 -6.33 2.70
CA SER A 253 10.42 -6.90 3.92
C SER A 253 9.25 -6.08 4.49
N THR A 254 9.16 -4.80 4.16
CA THR A 254 8.06 -3.91 4.56
C THR A 254 6.72 -4.26 3.91
N GLN A 255 6.72 -5.23 2.99
CA GLN A 255 5.50 -5.80 2.38
C GLN A 255 4.98 -7.02 3.14
N PHE A 256 5.60 -7.39 4.26
CA PHE A 256 5.25 -8.55 5.07
C PHE A 256 5.12 -8.17 6.53
N ILE A 257 4.27 -8.89 7.27
CA ILE A 257 4.14 -8.75 8.71
C ILE A 257 4.15 -10.11 9.39
N ASP A 258 4.56 -10.13 10.67
CA ASP A 258 4.45 -11.32 11.49
C ASP A 258 2.99 -11.67 11.77
N ILE A 259 2.64 -12.95 11.67
CA ILE A 259 1.31 -13.44 11.99
C ILE A 259 0.96 -13.25 13.48
N ALA A 260 1.95 -13.31 14.38
CA ALA A 260 1.72 -13.04 15.79
C ALA A 260 1.36 -11.56 16.03
N ALA A 261 2.06 -10.64 15.37
CA ALA A 261 1.76 -9.22 15.42
C ALA A 261 0.42 -8.88 14.75
N PHE A 262 0.06 -9.54 13.65
CA PHE A 262 -1.27 -9.43 13.02
C PHE A 262 -2.39 -9.75 14.01
N TYR A 263 -2.32 -10.87 14.74
CA TYR A 263 -3.31 -11.17 15.78
C TYR A 263 -3.23 -10.23 16.97
N GLY A 264 -2.04 -9.70 17.26
CA GLY A 264 -1.81 -8.66 18.26
C GLY A 264 -2.65 -7.40 18.06
N LEU A 265 -2.89 -7.02 16.80
CA LEU A 265 -3.75 -5.86 16.46
C LEU A 265 -5.18 -5.99 16.98
N PHE A 266 -5.66 -7.21 17.20
CA PHE A 266 -7.03 -7.45 17.69
C PHE A 266 -7.16 -7.33 19.21
N VAL A 267 -6.04 -7.32 19.95
CA VAL A 267 -6.03 -7.34 21.42
C VAL A 267 -6.74 -6.14 22.06
N PRO A 268 -6.54 -4.88 21.61
CA PRO A 268 -7.14 -3.73 22.27
C PRO A 268 -8.68 -3.76 22.27
N GLU A 269 -9.30 -4.03 21.12
CA GLU A 269 -10.73 -3.73 20.91
C GLU A 269 -11.50 -4.77 20.08
N HIS A 270 -10.86 -5.83 19.60
CA HIS A 270 -11.47 -6.78 18.67
C HIS A 270 -11.40 -8.23 19.15
N SER A 271 -11.83 -9.15 18.29
CA SER A 271 -11.87 -10.57 18.62
C SER A 271 -11.33 -11.46 17.52
N VAL A 272 -10.74 -12.58 17.92
CA VAL A 272 -10.31 -13.65 17.03
C VAL A 272 -11.05 -14.92 17.38
N ASP A 273 -11.67 -15.54 16.38
CA ASP A 273 -12.32 -16.84 16.52
C ASP A 273 -11.27 -17.96 16.47
N ILE A 274 -11.40 -18.96 17.34
CA ILE A 274 -10.55 -20.16 17.36
C ILE A 274 -11.41 -21.41 17.38
N VAL A 275 -10.86 -22.51 16.88
CA VAL A 275 -11.42 -23.86 17.09
C VAL A 275 -10.47 -24.65 17.99
N SER A 276 -11.01 -25.25 19.05
CA SER A 276 -10.27 -26.16 19.94
C SER A 276 -11.14 -27.39 20.21
N GLY A 277 -10.60 -28.59 19.92
CA GLY A 277 -11.36 -29.84 20.06
C GLY A 277 -12.67 -29.84 19.26
N GLY A 278 -12.66 -29.25 18.06
CA GLY A 278 -13.85 -29.08 17.21
C GLY A 278 -14.86 -28.02 17.65
N THR A 279 -14.65 -27.32 18.77
CA THR A 279 -15.56 -26.27 19.25
C THR A 279 -15.04 -24.88 18.91
N LYS A 280 -15.87 -24.06 18.26
CA LYS A 280 -15.57 -22.66 17.95
C LYS A 280 -15.81 -21.76 19.17
N THR A 281 -14.84 -20.90 19.50
CA THR A 281 -14.96 -19.86 20.54
C THR A 281 -14.33 -18.55 20.08
N SER A 282 -14.81 -17.41 20.58
CA SER A 282 -14.21 -16.09 20.30
C SER A 282 -13.34 -15.63 21.46
N LYS A 283 -12.13 -15.16 21.18
CA LYS A 283 -11.16 -14.64 22.16
C LYS A 283 -11.04 -13.13 22.05
N LYS A 284 -10.90 -12.45 23.19
CA LYS A 284 -10.72 -10.99 23.30
C LYS A 284 -9.61 -10.64 24.29
N GLY A 285 -9.00 -9.47 24.13
CA GLY A 285 -8.01 -8.96 25.08
C GLY A 285 -6.87 -9.96 25.33
N TYR A 286 -6.55 -10.18 26.61
CA TYR A 286 -5.46 -11.08 27.03
C TYR A 286 -5.69 -12.55 26.63
N GLU A 287 -6.94 -12.97 26.36
CA GLU A 287 -7.21 -14.34 25.94
C GLU A 287 -6.64 -14.63 24.55
N ILE A 288 -6.57 -13.61 23.67
CA ILE A 288 -5.90 -13.71 22.38
C ILE A 288 -4.42 -14.02 22.61
N PHE A 289 -3.77 -13.34 23.56
CA PHE A 289 -2.39 -13.65 23.88
C PHE A 289 -2.22 -15.10 24.35
N ASN A 290 -3.01 -15.51 25.34
CA ASN A 290 -2.87 -16.84 25.96
C ASN A 290 -3.17 -18.00 25.00
N SER A 291 -4.19 -17.86 24.14
CA SER A 291 -4.66 -18.96 23.28
C SER A 291 -4.06 -18.96 21.86
N ILE A 292 -3.51 -17.83 21.41
CA ILE A 292 -3.02 -17.66 20.03
C ILE A 292 -1.54 -17.25 20.03
N ILE A 293 -1.22 -16.07 20.59
CA ILE A 293 0.09 -15.43 20.41
C ILE A 293 1.19 -16.16 21.20
N ASN A 294 0.87 -16.73 22.35
CA ASN A 294 1.88 -17.28 23.28
C ASN A 294 2.71 -18.44 22.68
N SER A 295 2.16 -19.15 21.69
CA SER A 295 2.81 -20.25 20.98
C SER A 295 3.92 -19.81 20.01
N PHE A 296 3.97 -18.52 19.67
CA PHE A 296 5.02 -17.96 18.81
C PHE A 296 6.27 -17.61 19.61
N TYR A 297 7.43 -17.69 18.95
CA TYR A 297 8.69 -17.18 19.49
C TYR A 297 8.64 -15.65 19.59
N THR A 298 8.05 -15.00 18.59
CA THR A 298 7.88 -13.54 18.45
C THR A 298 6.78 -12.94 19.33
N LYS A 299 6.21 -13.70 20.27
CA LYS A 299 5.07 -13.32 21.10
C LYS A 299 5.19 -11.99 21.85
N ASN A 300 6.41 -11.49 22.06
CA ASN A 300 6.68 -10.21 22.74
C ASN A 300 7.39 -9.19 21.83
N ASN A 301 7.39 -9.39 20.51
CA ASN A 301 8.02 -8.45 19.58
C ASN A 301 7.05 -7.32 19.24
N TRP A 302 7.45 -6.09 19.56
CA TRP A 302 6.80 -4.89 19.04
C TRP A 302 7.59 -4.40 17.83
N TYR A 303 6.97 -4.49 16.65
CA TYR A 303 7.55 -4.07 15.37
C TYR A 303 7.18 -2.62 15.09
N ILE A 304 8.17 -1.76 14.85
CA ILE A 304 7.98 -0.34 14.52
C ILE A 304 8.57 -0.08 13.15
N TYR A 305 7.68 0.11 12.16
CA TYR A 305 8.04 0.57 10.82
C TYR A 305 7.77 2.08 10.72
N ILE A 306 8.76 2.82 10.24
CA ILE A 306 8.68 4.26 10.00
C ILE A 306 8.88 4.49 8.51
N GLN A 307 7.81 4.90 7.83
CA GLN A 307 7.86 5.40 6.47
C GLN A 307 8.25 6.88 6.49
N SER A 308 9.15 7.27 5.60
CA SER A 308 9.66 8.63 5.48
C SER A 308 9.77 9.04 4.01
N ASP A 309 10.80 9.81 3.67
CA ASP A 309 11.03 10.43 2.36
C ASP A 309 10.76 9.46 1.21
N ARG A 310 10.00 9.93 0.21
CA ARG A 310 9.70 9.19 -1.03
C ARG A 310 9.15 7.77 -0.76
N THR A 311 8.43 7.61 0.35
CA THR A 311 7.82 6.34 0.81
C THR A 311 8.83 5.22 1.10
N ARG A 312 10.09 5.54 1.35
CA ARG A 312 11.10 4.58 1.84
C ARG A 312 11.09 4.55 3.37
N SER A 313 11.78 3.58 3.97
CA SER A 313 11.97 3.57 5.42
C SER A 313 12.78 4.77 5.93
N TYR A 314 12.62 5.09 7.21
CA TYR A 314 13.36 6.15 7.89
C TYR A 314 14.87 5.99 7.72
N ASP A 315 15.53 7.11 7.36
CA ASP A 315 16.97 7.18 7.08
C ASP A 315 17.47 6.30 5.92
N PHE A 316 16.60 5.86 5.02
CA PHE A 316 17.00 5.10 3.83
C PHE A 316 18.09 5.84 3.02
N TYR A 317 17.91 7.16 2.83
CA TYR A 317 18.85 8.04 2.11
C TYR A 317 19.98 8.60 2.98
N GLY A 318 20.01 8.34 4.30
CA GLY A 318 21.04 8.87 5.21
C GLY A 318 20.82 10.31 5.68
N ASN A 319 19.63 10.88 5.46
CA ASN A 319 19.29 12.27 5.78
C ASN A 319 19.15 12.53 7.30
N TYR A 320 18.92 11.49 8.10
CA TYR A 320 18.43 11.63 9.48
C TYR A 320 19.46 11.31 10.57
N LYS A 321 20.74 11.25 10.21
CA LYS A 321 21.85 11.02 11.15
C LYS A 321 21.90 12.10 12.25
N LEU A 322 22.29 11.65 13.44
CA LEU A 322 22.62 12.48 14.59
C LEU A 322 24.07 12.92 14.45
N GLU A 323 24.29 14.20 14.13
CA GLU A 323 25.63 14.76 13.93
C GLU A 323 26.43 13.92 12.92
N GLU A 324 27.74 13.75 13.11
CA GLU A 324 28.61 12.91 12.27
C GLU A 324 28.55 11.40 12.66
N SER A 325 27.52 10.96 13.38
CA SER A 325 27.34 9.57 13.84
C SER A 325 26.57 8.70 12.83
N VAL A 326 26.60 7.38 13.05
CA VAL A 326 25.72 6.40 12.38
C VAL A 326 24.36 6.25 13.06
N GLU A 327 24.20 6.83 14.25
CA GLU A 327 22.93 6.86 14.99
C GLU A 327 21.99 7.89 14.35
N ASN A 328 20.68 7.64 14.38
CA ASN A 328 19.72 8.47 13.66
C ASN A 328 18.39 8.66 14.42
N LEU A 329 18.25 8.09 15.61
CA LEU A 329 17.15 8.40 16.53
C LEU A 329 17.57 8.27 17.99
N LYS A 330 16.70 8.71 18.90
CA LYS A 330 16.76 8.37 20.31
C LYS A 330 15.52 7.59 20.74
N THR A 331 15.71 6.65 21.67
CA THR A 331 14.64 5.83 22.25
C THR A 331 14.65 5.88 23.77
N GLY A 332 13.48 5.79 24.39
CA GLY A 332 13.30 5.69 25.84
C GLY A 332 12.13 4.79 26.19
N LEU A 333 12.09 4.29 27.43
CA LEU A 333 11.07 3.31 27.87
C LEU A 333 10.18 3.83 28.99
N LEU A 334 10.76 4.54 29.95
CA LEU A 334 10.08 4.93 31.19
C LEU A 334 10.30 6.42 31.44
N GLU A 335 9.20 7.11 31.76
CA GLU A 335 9.24 8.45 32.31
C GLU A 335 9.62 8.37 33.79
N ASP A 336 10.55 9.20 34.23
CA ASP A 336 10.82 9.39 35.65
C ASP A 336 9.60 10.03 36.32
N PRO A 337 8.97 9.37 37.33
CA PRO A 337 7.72 9.84 37.89
C PRO A 337 7.84 11.19 38.62
N SER A 338 9.05 11.55 39.06
CA SER A 338 9.33 12.77 39.84
C SER A 338 9.70 13.96 38.96
N THR A 339 10.53 13.75 37.94
CA THR A 339 11.03 14.83 37.06
C THR A 339 10.23 14.97 35.76
N LYS A 340 9.42 13.97 35.41
CA LYS A 340 8.71 13.89 34.11
C LYS A 340 9.64 13.86 32.91
N VAL A 341 10.90 13.49 33.12
CA VAL A 341 11.89 13.32 32.07
C VAL A 341 11.99 11.85 31.70
N VAL A 342 12.03 11.57 30.40
CA VAL A 342 12.33 10.23 29.88
C VAL A 342 13.83 10.14 29.59
N PRO A 343 14.59 9.22 30.20
CA PRO A 343 15.96 8.96 29.79
C PRO A 343 16.01 8.42 28.37
N MET A 344 16.66 9.16 27.47
CA MET A 344 16.75 8.83 26.05
C MET A 344 18.13 8.27 25.70
N THR A 345 18.17 7.19 24.92
CA THR A 345 19.39 6.53 24.43
C THR A 345 19.49 6.68 22.92
N THR A 346 20.65 7.10 22.41
CA THR A 346 20.92 7.16 20.96
C THR A 346 20.96 5.76 20.36
N GLY A 347 20.54 5.64 19.11
CA GLY A 347 20.60 4.39 18.38
C GLY A 347 20.40 4.57 16.89
N THR A 348 20.68 3.50 16.15
CA THR A 348 20.40 3.40 14.73
C THR A 348 19.05 2.71 14.52
N TYR A 349 18.22 3.30 13.67
CA TYR A 349 16.94 2.73 13.26
C TYR A 349 17.13 1.38 12.58
N GLY A 350 16.21 0.46 12.88
CA GLY A 350 16.22 -0.89 12.34
C GLY A 350 16.77 -1.93 13.32
N THR A 351 16.80 -3.19 12.89
CA THR A 351 17.28 -4.31 13.72
C THR A 351 18.05 -5.30 12.84
N PHE A 352 19.35 -5.47 13.08
CA PHE A 352 20.25 -6.24 12.20
C PHE A 352 20.16 -5.81 10.72
N GLY A 353 20.13 -4.50 10.45
CA GLY A 353 20.00 -3.94 9.10
C GLY A 353 18.60 -4.01 8.50
N TRP A 354 17.66 -4.70 9.16
CA TRP A 354 16.25 -4.74 8.77
C TRP A 354 15.61 -3.36 8.97
N PRO A 355 14.80 -2.82 8.03
CA PRO A 355 14.25 -1.47 8.10
C PRO A 355 13.03 -1.38 9.03
N ILE A 356 13.03 -2.16 10.11
CA ILE A 356 12.00 -2.24 11.15
C ILE A 356 12.73 -2.33 12.48
N LEU A 357 12.36 -1.46 13.43
CA LEU A 357 12.83 -1.54 14.80
C LEU A 357 12.02 -2.60 15.55
N ILE A 358 12.67 -3.57 16.18
CA ILE A 358 12.02 -4.56 17.06
C ILE A 358 12.31 -4.19 18.51
N ASN A 359 11.27 -3.83 19.26
CA ASN A 359 11.34 -3.70 20.71
C ASN A 359 10.78 -4.96 21.39
N ASN A 360 11.62 -5.63 22.18
CA ASN A 360 11.25 -6.82 22.95
C ASN A 360 11.48 -6.64 24.47
N GLN A 361 11.64 -5.38 24.89
CA GLN A 361 11.99 -5.07 26.28
C GLN A 361 10.77 -5.21 27.20
N SER A 362 11.05 -5.57 28.45
CA SER A 362 10.04 -5.64 29.50
C SER A 362 10.08 -4.36 30.35
N GLN A 363 8.92 -3.87 30.72
CA GLN A 363 8.74 -2.78 31.69
C GLN A 363 8.24 -3.35 33.02
N ALA A 364 7.97 -2.50 34.01
CA ALA A 364 7.56 -2.92 35.35
C ALA A 364 6.36 -3.89 35.31
N ASN A 365 6.41 -4.96 36.12
CA ASN A 365 5.56 -6.16 35.99
C ASN A 365 4.03 -5.95 36.13
N THR A 366 3.54 -4.76 36.49
CA THR A 366 2.11 -4.48 36.70
C THR A 366 1.45 -3.70 35.57
N VAL A 367 2.21 -3.26 34.55
CA VAL A 367 1.63 -2.46 33.46
C VAL A 367 0.90 -3.35 32.44
N THR A 368 -0.31 -2.94 32.07
CA THR A 368 -1.11 -3.56 31.00
C THR A 368 -0.81 -2.96 29.63
N GLN A 369 0.03 -1.93 29.58
CA GLN A 369 0.54 -1.28 28.39
C GLN A 369 2.00 -0.89 28.61
N ASN A 370 2.84 -1.10 27.60
CA ASN A 370 4.22 -0.65 27.58
C ASN A 370 4.35 0.63 26.74
N ASN A 371 5.30 1.48 27.10
CA ASN A 371 5.60 2.72 26.38
C ASN A 371 6.87 2.59 25.53
N LEU A 372 6.91 3.24 24.38
CA LEU A 372 8.15 3.51 23.66
C LEU A 372 8.18 4.99 23.30
N TYR A 373 9.16 5.69 23.84
CA TYR A 373 9.41 7.08 23.53
C TYR A 373 10.40 7.15 22.38
N LEU A 374 10.07 7.93 21.35
CA LEU A 374 10.91 8.17 20.19
C LEU A 374 11.27 9.65 20.11
N GLN A 375 12.48 9.94 19.66
CA GLN A 375 12.93 11.27 19.28
C GLN A 375 13.64 11.18 17.94
N PHE A 376 13.20 11.97 16.97
CA PHE A 376 13.73 11.97 15.62
C PHE A 376 14.59 13.20 15.37
N THR A 377 15.42 13.16 14.33
CA THR A 377 16.11 14.35 13.87
C THR A 377 15.19 15.22 13.03
N THR A 378 15.36 16.54 13.14
CA THR A 378 14.60 17.54 12.40
C THR A 378 15.47 18.76 12.12
N ASP A 379 15.16 19.47 11.05
CA ASP A 379 15.69 20.82 10.75
C ASP A 379 14.69 21.92 11.18
N ASN A 380 13.63 21.55 11.90
CA ASN A 380 12.53 22.42 12.36
C ASN A 380 11.74 23.12 11.24
N ASN A 381 11.82 22.62 10.00
CA ASN A 381 11.05 23.17 8.89
C ASN A 381 9.54 23.03 9.13
N ASN A 382 8.74 23.91 8.52
CA ASN A 382 7.30 23.97 8.74
C ASN A 382 6.54 22.75 8.20
N ASN A 383 7.14 21.96 7.30
CA ASN A 383 6.58 20.71 6.78
C ASN A 383 6.81 19.52 7.73
N THR A 384 7.52 19.71 8.85
CA THR A 384 7.77 18.65 9.83
C THR A 384 6.45 18.12 10.39
N ALA A 385 6.25 16.81 10.31
CA ALA A 385 5.01 16.18 10.75
C ALA A 385 5.18 14.68 11.04
N PHE A 386 4.31 14.19 11.91
CA PHE A 386 4.23 12.80 12.32
C PHE A 386 2.79 12.30 12.33
N TYR A 387 2.60 11.05 11.91
CA TYR A 387 1.31 10.38 11.95
C TYR A 387 1.47 8.89 12.25
N GLY A 388 0.63 8.35 13.13
CA GLY A 388 0.55 6.92 13.41
C GLY A 388 -0.60 6.25 12.64
N GLN A 389 -0.32 5.64 11.49
CA GLN A 389 -1.31 4.92 10.67
C GLN A 389 -1.90 3.71 11.41
N ILE A 390 -1.02 2.84 11.88
CA ILE A 390 -1.36 1.75 12.79
C ILE A 390 -0.53 2.01 14.02
N ALA A 391 -1.06 2.78 14.98
CA ALA A 391 -0.39 3.04 16.25
C ALA A 391 -1.37 3.65 17.25
N LYS A 392 -0.97 3.66 18.52
CA LYS A 392 -1.56 4.52 19.54
C LYS A 392 -0.51 5.49 20.05
N VAL A 393 -0.67 6.76 19.68
CA VAL A 393 0.25 7.86 20.02
C VAL A 393 -0.35 8.62 21.21
N ALA A 394 0.17 8.37 22.40
CA ALA A 394 -0.45 8.82 23.65
C ALA A 394 -0.44 10.35 23.81
N ASN A 395 0.55 11.01 23.23
CA ASN A 395 0.71 12.46 23.26
C ASN A 395 0.44 13.14 21.91
N ALA A 396 -0.36 12.50 21.04
CA ALA A 396 -0.82 13.14 19.82
C ALA A 396 -1.70 14.36 20.10
N GLN A 397 -1.62 15.37 19.23
CA GLN A 397 -2.46 16.56 19.31
C GLN A 397 -3.91 16.25 18.92
N LYS A 398 -4.10 15.35 17.93
CA LYS A 398 -5.40 14.88 17.44
C LYS A 398 -5.21 13.57 16.68
N ASP A 399 -6.04 12.55 16.90
CA ASP A 399 -6.15 11.33 16.06
C ASP A 399 -4.80 10.77 15.55
N ASN A 400 -3.79 10.65 16.43
CA ASN A 400 -2.41 10.22 16.14
C ASN A 400 -1.50 11.18 15.34
N PHE A 401 -1.94 12.40 15.05
CA PHE A 401 -1.14 13.45 14.43
C PHE A 401 -0.33 14.26 15.44
N ILE A 402 0.87 14.65 15.01
CA ILE A 402 1.68 15.69 15.64
C ILE A 402 2.25 16.58 14.54
N ASN A 403 1.97 17.88 14.58
CA ASN A 403 2.46 18.88 13.63
C ASN A 403 3.84 19.42 14.02
N ALA A 404 4.38 20.32 13.20
CA ALA A 404 5.69 20.93 13.41
C ALA A 404 5.83 21.56 14.81
N ASP A 405 4.82 22.30 15.28
CA ASP A 405 4.86 22.94 16.59
C ASP A 405 4.81 21.92 17.74
N GLY A 406 4.01 20.86 17.61
CA GLY A 406 3.94 19.77 18.58
C GLY A 406 5.24 18.96 18.64
N LEU A 407 5.96 18.87 17.51
CA LEU A 407 7.26 18.21 17.39
C LEU A 407 8.44 19.10 17.76
N ARG A 408 8.27 20.41 17.95
CA ARG A 408 9.38 21.33 18.20
C ARG A 408 9.73 21.38 19.69
N LEU A 409 11.02 21.27 20.00
CA LEU A 409 11.52 21.55 21.36
C LEU A 409 11.51 23.05 21.64
N PRO A 410 11.38 23.49 22.90
CA PRO A 410 11.56 24.90 23.24
C PRO A 410 12.98 25.35 22.83
N PRO A 411 13.14 26.61 22.40
CA PRO A 411 14.46 27.13 22.07
C PRO A 411 15.34 27.20 23.34
N ASP A 412 16.65 27.15 23.15
CA ASP A 412 17.62 27.36 24.23
C ASP A 412 17.59 28.82 24.74
N GLU A 413 18.40 29.12 25.76
CA GLU A 413 18.49 30.48 26.34
C GLU A 413 18.93 31.56 25.32
N ALA A 414 19.58 31.14 24.22
CA ALA A 414 20.02 32.01 23.13
C ALA A 414 18.99 32.08 21.99
N GLY A 415 17.85 31.39 22.09
CA GLY A 415 16.80 31.38 21.08
C GLY A 415 16.99 30.35 19.97
N ASN A 416 18.00 29.47 20.05
CA ASN A 416 18.25 28.46 19.02
C ASN A 416 17.40 27.21 19.26
N TYR A 417 16.87 26.65 18.18
CA TYR A 417 16.15 25.38 18.22
C TYR A 417 17.11 24.21 18.04
N GLY A 418 16.94 23.17 18.86
CA GLY A 418 17.67 21.91 18.71
C GLY A 418 17.29 21.15 17.45
N ASN A 419 18.12 20.21 17.02
CA ASN A 419 17.92 19.37 15.83
C ASN A 419 17.14 18.08 16.11
N LEU A 420 16.42 18.03 17.24
CA LEU A 420 15.65 16.88 17.71
C LEU A 420 14.20 17.28 17.93
N THR A 421 13.29 16.36 17.67
CA THR A 421 11.88 16.56 17.98
C THR A 421 11.63 16.56 19.49
N SER A 422 10.45 17.01 19.90
CA SER A 422 9.85 16.60 21.17
C SER A 422 9.68 15.07 21.20
N THR A 423 9.48 14.50 22.39
CA THR A 423 9.31 13.05 22.54
C THR A 423 7.95 12.61 22.00
N ILE A 424 7.93 11.51 21.26
CA ILE A 424 6.71 10.88 20.75
C ILE A 424 6.47 9.62 21.55
N GLN A 425 5.33 9.52 22.23
CA GLN A 425 5.01 8.39 23.10
C GLN A 425 4.09 7.39 22.39
N LEU A 426 4.64 6.24 22.05
CA LEU A 426 3.88 5.10 21.55
C LEU A 426 3.46 4.20 22.72
N THR A 427 2.31 3.57 22.59
CA THR A 427 1.83 2.55 23.54
C THR A 427 1.49 1.25 22.85
N THR A 428 1.73 0.13 23.53
CA THR A 428 1.32 -1.21 23.07
C THR A 428 0.75 -2.03 24.23
N PRO A 429 -0.23 -2.93 23.99
CA PRO A 429 -0.69 -3.87 25.01
C PRO A 429 0.45 -4.71 25.60
N ALA A 430 0.38 -4.99 26.90
CA ALA A 430 1.39 -5.76 27.62
C ALA A 430 0.77 -6.70 28.65
N ILE A 431 1.46 -7.80 28.95
CA ILE A 431 1.13 -8.75 30.02
C ILE A 431 2.38 -8.94 30.87
N GLN A 432 2.24 -8.68 32.17
CA GLN A 432 3.34 -8.80 33.14
C GLN A 432 4.57 -7.98 32.73
N GLY A 433 4.34 -6.77 32.20
CA GLY A 433 5.41 -5.89 31.71
C GLY A 433 6.04 -6.29 30.38
N LYS A 434 5.70 -7.44 29.78
CA LYS A 434 6.16 -7.83 28.44
C LYS A 434 5.17 -7.38 27.38
N ASN A 435 5.67 -6.90 26.25
CA ASN A 435 4.83 -6.57 25.10
C ASN A 435 3.99 -7.78 24.69
N ILE A 436 2.77 -7.55 24.22
CA ILE A 436 2.11 -8.49 23.32
C ILE A 436 2.60 -8.16 21.91
N ALA A 437 2.87 -9.19 21.10
CA ALA A 437 3.30 -9.02 19.71
C ALA A 437 2.42 -7.98 19.01
N SER A 438 3.00 -6.97 18.40
CA SER A 438 2.26 -5.81 17.89
C SER A 438 3.02 -5.13 16.76
N LEU A 439 2.29 -4.40 15.91
CA LEU A 439 2.83 -3.68 14.77
C LEU A 439 2.45 -2.20 14.90
N ASN A 440 3.45 -1.34 14.73
CA ASN A 440 3.24 0.07 14.48
C ASN A 440 3.71 0.46 13.08
N ILE A 441 2.86 1.17 12.33
CA ILE A 441 3.19 1.82 11.06
C ILE A 441 3.09 3.32 11.27
N LEU A 442 4.21 4.02 11.14
CA LEU A 442 4.35 5.44 11.39
C LEU A 442 4.79 6.15 10.10
N LEU A 443 4.32 7.38 9.91
CA LEU A 443 4.77 8.28 8.86
C LEU A 443 5.49 9.45 9.53
N TYR A 444 6.71 9.76 9.07
CA TYR A 444 7.49 10.89 9.58
C TYR A 444 8.23 11.61 8.45
N GLN A 445 8.04 12.92 8.39
CA GLN A 445 8.82 13.83 7.55
C GLN A 445 9.41 14.88 8.48
N GLY A 446 10.73 14.91 8.61
CA GLY A 446 11.41 15.75 9.60
C GLY A 446 12.40 16.75 9.05
N LYS A 447 12.87 16.52 7.82
CA LYS A 447 13.87 17.35 7.14
C LYS A 447 13.42 17.66 5.72
N ILE A 448 13.88 18.79 5.19
CA ILE A 448 13.63 19.16 3.80
C ILE A 448 14.30 18.14 2.88
N ASN A 449 13.51 17.55 1.99
CA ASN A 449 14.01 16.62 0.98
C ASN A 449 14.71 17.41 -0.14
N GLN A 450 15.99 17.08 -0.38
CA GLN A 450 16.82 17.70 -1.41
C GLN A 450 17.05 16.74 -2.59
N TYR A 451 17.26 17.32 -3.77
CA TYR A 451 17.62 16.58 -4.99
C TYR A 451 18.73 17.30 -5.75
N THR A 452 19.50 16.55 -6.53
CA THR A 452 20.51 17.14 -7.42
C THR A 452 19.82 17.85 -8.58
N ALA A 453 19.84 19.18 -8.56
CA ALA A 453 19.28 20.05 -9.61
C ALA A 453 20.30 20.35 -10.73
N GLY A 454 21.59 20.17 -10.46
CA GLY A 454 22.65 20.37 -11.45
C GLY A 454 24.03 20.35 -10.83
N THR A 455 25.02 20.83 -11.57
CA THR A 455 26.39 21.05 -11.10
C THR A 455 26.86 22.43 -11.52
N THR A 456 27.56 23.11 -10.63
CA THR A 456 28.24 24.39 -10.92
C THR A 456 29.71 24.30 -10.54
N LEU A 457 30.51 25.28 -10.93
CA LEU A 457 31.90 25.41 -10.47
C LEU A 457 31.93 26.23 -9.18
N ASP A 458 32.73 25.83 -8.21
CA ASP A 458 33.03 26.63 -7.02
C ASP A 458 34.06 27.73 -7.33
N GLU A 459 34.45 28.49 -6.31
CA GLU A 459 35.43 29.57 -6.42
C GLU A 459 36.83 29.09 -6.87
N ASN A 460 37.12 27.79 -6.77
CA ASN A 460 38.37 27.16 -7.18
C ASN A 460 38.29 26.50 -8.57
N GLY A 461 37.12 26.50 -9.20
CA GLY A 461 36.88 25.83 -10.48
C GLY A 461 36.57 24.33 -10.35
N ASP A 462 36.26 23.84 -9.16
CA ASP A 462 35.86 22.45 -8.92
C ASP A 462 34.34 22.29 -9.08
N LEU A 463 33.91 21.16 -9.66
CA LEU A 463 32.49 20.86 -9.84
C LEU A 463 31.83 20.55 -8.49
N ILE A 464 30.88 21.39 -8.09
CA ILE A 464 30.01 21.18 -6.92
C ILE A 464 28.56 20.91 -7.35
N ILE A 465 27.85 20.14 -6.53
CA ILE A 465 26.45 19.77 -6.76
C ILE A 465 25.54 20.94 -6.34
N LEU A 466 24.63 21.33 -7.23
CA LEU A 466 23.54 22.25 -6.91
C LEU A 466 22.33 21.44 -6.42
N TYR A 467 21.85 21.72 -5.21
CA TYR A 467 20.69 21.07 -4.62
C TYR A 467 19.43 21.92 -4.78
N GLY A 468 18.33 21.30 -5.24
CA GLY A 468 16.98 21.86 -5.18
C GLY A 468 16.19 21.30 -3.99
N GLN A 469 15.11 21.97 -3.62
CA GLN A 469 14.21 21.55 -2.52
C GLN A 469 12.85 21.12 -3.08
N ALA A 470 12.34 20.00 -2.57
CA ALA A 470 11.01 19.51 -2.93
C ALA A 470 9.90 20.32 -2.23
N ASN A 471 8.83 20.63 -2.95
CA ASN A 471 7.61 21.24 -2.44
C ASN A 471 6.59 20.18 -1.97
N PHE A 472 5.39 20.62 -1.55
CA PHE A 472 4.33 19.74 -1.03
C PHE A 472 3.69 18.81 -2.09
N PHE A 473 3.78 19.19 -3.36
CA PHE A 473 3.31 18.39 -4.51
C PHE A 473 4.35 17.33 -4.89
N ASP A 474 5.62 17.68 -4.75
CA ASP A 474 6.74 16.84 -5.16
C ASP A 474 6.79 15.56 -4.33
N ASN A 475 7.05 14.44 -5.01
CA ASN A 475 7.11 13.10 -4.40
C ASN A 475 5.78 12.50 -3.93
N VAL A 476 4.64 13.17 -4.14
CA VAL A 476 3.30 12.63 -3.83
C VAL A 476 2.89 11.58 -4.86
N PHE A 477 2.94 11.94 -6.15
CA PHE A 477 2.44 11.07 -7.21
C PHE A 477 3.50 10.06 -7.68
N SER A 478 3.13 8.79 -7.57
CA SER A 478 3.91 7.62 -7.93
C SER A 478 3.23 6.85 -9.07
N LEU A 479 3.66 5.61 -9.33
CA LEU A 479 2.99 4.69 -10.27
C LEU A 479 2.79 5.24 -11.69
N ILE A 480 3.69 6.12 -12.12
CA ILE A 480 3.60 6.85 -13.39
C ILE A 480 3.44 5.89 -14.58
N ASP A 481 4.15 4.75 -14.56
CA ASP A 481 4.17 3.74 -15.61
C ASP A 481 3.53 2.39 -15.19
N ALA A 482 2.74 2.40 -14.12
CA ALA A 482 2.02 1.19 -13.71
C ALA A 482 0.74 0.99 -14.55
N LYS A 483 0.16 -0.21 -14.45
CA LYS A 483 -1.10 -0.57 -15.12
C LYS A 483 -2.06 -1.23 -14.14
N PRO A 484 -3.37 -0.98 -14.19
CA PRO A 484 -4.33 -1.68 -13.34
C PRO A 484 -4.33 -3.17 -13.67
N LEU A 485 -4.55 -4.02 -12.65
CA LEU A 485 -4.70 -5.47 -12.84
C LEU A 485 -6.11 -5.85 -13.26
N LEU A 486 -7.12 -5.19 -12.69
CA LEU A 486 -8.52 -5.45 -12.99
C LEU A 486 -8.93 -4.74 -14.28
N LYS A 487 -9.54 -5.48 -15.19
CA LYS A 487 -10.15 -4.95 -16.42
C LYS A 487 -11.65 -5.24 -16.36
N LEU A 488 -12.45 -4.18 -16.49
CA LEU A 488 -13.92 -4.21 -16.45
C LEU A 488 -14.53 -4.28 -17.85
N SER A 489 -13.76 -3.90 -18.87
CA SER A 489 -14.16 -3.96 -20.27
C SER A 489 -12.92 -4.02 -21.17
N THR A 490 -13.10 -4.43 -22.42
CA THR A 490 -12.04 -4.38 -23.46
C THR A 490 -11.65 -2.96 -23.85
N ASP A 491 -12.41 -1.95 -23.40
CA ASP A 491 -12.13 -0.55 -23.67
C ASP A 491 -11.16 0.03 -22.62
N GLU A 492 -9.92 0.28 -23.04
CA GLU A 492 -8.87 0.86 -22.20
C GLU A 492 -8.87 2.40 -22.21
N SER A 493 -9.84 3.05 -22.88
CA SER A 493 -9.95 4.52 -22.88
C SER A 493 -10.19 5.12 -21.50
N TYR A 494 -10.68 4.30 -20.56
CA TYR A 494 -10.87 4.67 -19.17
C TYR A 494 -10.07 3.74 -18.27
N SER A 495 -9.35 4.30 -17.31
CA SER A 495 -8.80 3.51 -16.20
C SER A 495 -8.54 4.36 -14.97
N ARG A 496 -8.57 3.70 -13.82
CA ARG A 496 -8.25 4.23 -12.50
C ARG A 496 -7.19 3.35 -11.86
N MET A 497 -6.24 3.98 -11.19
CA MET A 497 -5.16 3.28 -10.51
C MET A 497 -4.86 3.95 -9.18
N THR A 498 -5.03 3.19 -8.10
CA THR A 498 -4.86 3.67 -6.74
C THR A 498 -3.57 3.12 -6.14
N SER A 499 -2.77 4.01 -5.57
CA SER A 499 -1.68 3.64 -4.66
C SER A 499 -2.20 3.73 -3.23
N GLU A 500 -2.33 2.60 -2.55
CA GLU A 500 -2.78 2.55 -1.15
C GLU A 500 -1.64 2.87 -0.17
N LYS A 501 -0.44 3.18 -0.68
CA LYS A 501 0.68 3.66 0.14
C LYS A 501 0.44 5.13 0.48
N LEU A 502 0.25 5.39 1.77
CA LEU A 502 -0.14 6.71 2.27
C LEU A 502 1.01 7.72 2.15
N ASN A 503 0.66 8.97 1.87
CA ASN A 503 1.57 10.11 1.85
C ASN A 503 1.10 11.13 2.88
N LEU A 504 2.06 11.76 3.54
CA LEU A 504 1.80 12.89 4.43
C LEU A 504 1.95 14.17 3.62
N ILE A 505 0.92 15.01 3.64
CA ILE A 505 0.91 16.32 2.99
C ILE A 505 0.56 17.38 4.04
N ASN A 506 1.39 18.41 4.09
CA ASN A 506 1.12 19.56 4.93
C ASN A 506 0.44 20.65 4.09
N GLU A 507 -0.74 21.08 4.53
CA GLU A 507 -1.57 22.02 3.79
C GLU A 507 -1.27 23.45 4.22
N PHE A 508 -0.82 24.26 3.26
CA PHE A 508 -0.59 25.69 3.46
C PHE A 508 -1.53 26.53 2.61
N TYR A 509 -2.00 27.62 3.19
CA TYR A 509 -2.72 28.67 2.48
C TYR A 509 -2.24 30.02 2.99
N ASP A 510 -1.88 30.93 2.08
CA ASP A 510 -1.31 32.25 2.42
C ASP A 510 -0.15 32.17 3.43
N LYS A 511 0.78 31.24 3.19
CA LYS A 511 1.96 30.94 4.04
C LYS A 511 1.61 30.53 5.48
N LYS A 512 0.35 30.18 5.77
CA LYS A 512 -0.11 29.65 7.06
C LYS A 512 -0.50 28.19 6.94
N GLN A 513 -0.08 27.39 7.92
CA GLN A 513 -0.44 25.98 8.01
C GLN A 513 -1.93 25.83 8.37
N GLN A 514 -2.68 25.23 7.46
CA GLN A 514 -4.13 24.98 7.58
C GLN A 514 -4.43 23.62 8.20
N GLY A 515 -3.58 22.63 7.95
CA GLY A 515 -3.75 21.28 8.47
C GLY A 515 -2.73 20.30 7.90
N ILE A 516 -2.82 19.04 8.33
CA ILE A 516 -2.04 17.92 7.80
C ILE A 516 -3.02 16.89 7.29
N SER A 517 -2.80 16.42 6.06
CA SER A 517 -3.63 15.42 5.40
C SER A 517 -2.79 14.17 5.13
N ILE A 518 -3.37 13.02 5.46
CA ILE A 518 -2.86 11.71 5.04
C ILE A 518 -3.65 11.31 3.81
N VAL A 519 -2.95 11.14 2.70
CA VAL A 519 -3.59 10.90 1.42
C VAL A 519 -3.09 9.61 0.77
N GLN A 520 -3.99 8.95 0.06
CA GLN A 520 -3.62 8.03 -0.99
C GLN A 520 -3.63 8.75 -2.34
N THR A 521 -3.05 8.15 -3.37
CA THR A 521 -3.03 8.75 -4.72
C THR A 521 -3.78 7.91 -5.73
N LEU A 522 -4.43 8.60 -6.66
CA LEU A 522 -5.20 8.04 -7.76
C LEU A 522 -4.70 8.62 -9.08
N THR A 523 -4.49 7.76 -10.08
CA THR A 523 -4.24 8.15 -11.46
C THR A 523 -5.42 7.71 -12.30
N VAL A 524 -5.99 8.64 -13.07
CA VAL A 524 -7.12 8.40 -13.96
C VAL A 524 -6.72 8.66 -15.40
N ASN A 525 -6.82 7.66 -16.27
CA ASN A 525 -6.76 7.87 -17.71
C ASN A 525 -8.20 7.92 -18.24
N ASP A 526 -8.52 8.92 -19.05
CA ASP A 526 -9.87 9.11 -19.57
C ASP A 526 -9.85 9.77 -20.96
N ILE A 527 -11.03 9.92 -21.57
CA ILE A 527 -11.20 10.67 -22.83
C ILE A 527 -12.30 11.71 -22.63
N ILE A 528 -12.08 12.91 -23.16
CA ILE A 528 -13.09 13.95 -23.27
C ILE A 528 -13.41 14.25 -24.74
N GLU A 529 -14.69 14.49 -25.05
CA GLU A 529 -15.14 14.99 -26.34
C GLU A 529 -14.92 16.51 -26.39
N THR A 530 -14.38 17.04 -27.48
CA THR A 530 -13.99 18.46 -27.57
C THR A 530 -15.09 19.37 -28.10
N GLY A 531 -16.12 18.79 -28.72
CA GLY A 531 -17.18 19.55 -29.41
C GLY A 531 -16.75 20.22 -30.73
N ILE A 532 -15.52 19.99 -31.21
CA ILE A 532 -15.00 20.48 -32.50
C ILE A 532 -14.59 19.31 -33.41
N GLU A 533 -14.42 19.56 -34.72
CA GLU A 533 -14.11 18.47 -35.67
C GLU A 533 -12.73 17.86 -35.44
N GLU A 534 -11.70 18.67 -35.20
CA GLU A 534 -10.33 18.21 -35.06
C GLU A 534 -9.57 18.97 -33.96
N PRO A 535 -9.12 18.28 -32.89
CA PRO A 535 -9.38 16.87 -32.58
C PRO A 535 -10.80 16.70 -32.02
N SER A 536 -11.56 15.72 -32.47
CA SER A 536 -12.90 15.41 -31.89
C SER A 536 -12.84 14.88 -30.45
N LYS A 537 -11.69 14.30 -30.05
CA LYS A 537 -11.47 13.74 -28.72
C LYS A 537 -10.06 14.00 -28.23
N VAL A 538 -9.92 14.16 -26.92
CA VAL A 538 -8.62 14.28 -26.26
C VAL A 538 -8.52 13.25 -25.13
N ALA A 539 -7.48 12.41 -25.19
CA ALA A 539 -7.13 11.51 -24.12
C ALA A 539 -6.32 12.24 -23.06
N ARG A 540 -6.64 12.01 -21.78
CA ARG A 540 -6.03 12.74 -20.65
C ARG A 540 -5.57 11.78 -19.57
N VAL A 541 -4.70 12.30 -18.71
CA VAL A 541 -4.22 11.66 -17.50
C VAL A 541 -4.38 12.66 -16.36
N THR A 542 -5.11 12.28 -15.33
CA THR A 542 -5.34 13.07 -14.13
C THR A 542 -4.75 12.35 -12.93
N TYR A 543 -3.76 12.96 -12.29
CA TYR A 543 -3.23 12.54 -11.00
C TYR A 543 -3.97 13.30 -9.90
N LEU A 544 -4.45 12.63 -8.86
CA LEU A 544 -5.13 13.30 -7.76
C LEU A 544 -4.97 12.61 -6.40
N THR A 545 -5.08 13.38 -5.32
CA THR A 545 -5.05 12.87 -3.95
C THR A 545 -6.45 12.55 -3.42
N GLU A 546 -6.54 11.54 -2.58
CA GLU A 546 -7.74 11.24 -1.78
C GLU A 546 -7.35 11.20 -0.31
N ALA A 547 -7.95 12.08 0.49
CA ALA A 547 -7.72 12.11 1.93
C ALA A 547 -8.25 10.83 2.59
N VAL A 548 -7.44 10.26 3.47
CA VAL A 548 -7.75 9.10 4.30
C VAL A 548 -7.97 9.56 5.75
N ASP A 549 -7.17 10.51 6.23
CA ASP A 549 -7.31 11.15 7.53
C ASP A 549 -6.80 12.60 7.49
N VAL A 550 -7.36 13.49 8.33
CA VAL A 550 -7.03 14.92 8.31
C VAL A 550 -7.03 15.55 9.71
N MET A 551 -5.93 16.23 10.02
CA MET A 551 -5.80 17.13 11.16
C MET A 551 -6.05 18.59 10.71
N ASN A 552 -7.23 19.11 11.05
CA ASN A 552 -7.56 20.53 10.93
C ASN A 552 -6.86 21.36 12.02
N ASN A 553 -6.26 22.50 11.67
CA ASN A 553 -5.72 23.44 12.65
C ASN A 553 -6.87 24.26 13.28
N ALA A 554 -7.04 24.18 14.60
CA ALA A 554 -8.14 24.80 15.33
C ALA A 554 -8.14 26.35 15.28
N VAL A 555 -7.04 26.97 14.84
CA VAL A 555 -6.84 28.43 14.83
C VAL A 555 -7.04 29.04 13.44
N SER A 556 -7.37 28.25 12.41
CA SER A 556 -7.65 28.81 11.09
C SER A 556 -9.05 29.43 11.04
N ALA A 557 -9.11 30.74 10.81
CA ALA A 557 -10.36 31.47 10.57
C ALA A 557 -10.99 31.15 9.20
N THR A 558 -10.28 30.41 8.34
CA THR A 558 -10.66 30.07 6.96
C THR A 558 -10.89 28.57 6.82
N GLY A 559 -12.07 28.11 7.27
CA GLY A 559 -12.67 26.83 6.90
C GLY A 559 -12.07 25.55 7.50
N SER A 560 -12.94 24.61 7.87
CA SER A 560 -12.55 23.21 8.12
C SER A 560 -12.37 22.48 6.79
N THR A 561 -11.34 21.65 6.64
CA THR A 561 -11.18 20.81 5.46
C THR A 561 -12.22 19.68 5.39
N THR A 562 -12.76 19.36 4.22
CA THR A 562 -13.70 18.25 4.03
C THR A 562 -13.01 16.88 4.04
N PRO A 563 -13.46 15.92 4.88
CA PRO A 563 -12.86 14.59 4.99
C PRO A 563 -13.49 13.56 4.02
N ASP A 564 -13.94 13.93 2.80
CA ASP A 564 -14.57 12.92 1.92
C ASP A 564 -13.55 11.85 1.47
N THR A 565 -13.68 10.65 2.04
CA THR A 565 -12.75 9.52 1.94
C THR A 565 -13.29 8.41 1.04
N LYS A 566 -13.74 8.73 -0.19
CA LYS A 566 -14.14 7.69 -1.15
C LYS A 566 -12.92 7.06 -1.79
N THR A 567 -12.31 6.09 -1.12
CA THR A 567 -11.23 5.28 -1.70
C THR A 567 -11.77 4.39 -2.80
N THR A 568 -11.25 4.49 -4.02
CA THR A 568 -11.66 3.63 -5.15
C THR A 568 -10.59 2.60 -5.50
N ALA A 569 -11.00 1.38 -5.90
CA ALA A 569 -10.07 0.33 -6.30
C ALA A 569 -9.51 0.56 -7.72
N SER A 570 -8.31 0.05 -8.00
CA SER A 570 -7.69 0.09 -9.33
C SER A 570 -8.48 -0.77 -10.33
N ALA A 571 -8.86 -0.19 -11.47
CA ALA A 571 -9.57 -0.88 -12.54
C ALA A 571 -9.44 -0.14 -13.88
N SER A 572 -9.37 -0.85 -15.00
CA SER A 572 -9.57 -0.30 -16.35
C SER A 572 -10.94 -0.64 -16.91
N GLY A 573 -11.44 0.15 -17.85
CA GLY A 573 -12.80 0.07 -18.37
C GLY A 573 -13.80 0.88 -17.55
N ALA A 574 -14.74 1.52 -18.23
CA ALA A 574 -15.82 2.25 -17.57
C ALA A 574 -16.97 1.30 -17.20
N VAL A 575 -17.46 1.37 -15.96
CA VAL A 575 -18.68 0.65 -15.52
C VAL A 575 -19.94 1.27 -16.13
N THR A 576 -19.88 2.56 -16.45
CA THR A 576 -20.92 3.35 -17.11
C THR A 576 -20.55 3.66 -18.55
N LYS A 577 -21.50 4.09 -19.39
CA LYS A 577 -21.19 4.57 -20.76
C LYS A 577 -20.28 5.80 -20.78
N SER A 578 -20.14 6.53 -19.67
CA SER A 578 -19.23 7.67 -19.58
C SER A 578 -17.78 7.21 -19.52
N LYS A 579 -16.96 7.75 -20.42
CA LYS A 579 -15.50 7.54 -20.51
C LYS A 579 -14.71 8.73 -19.97
N THR A 580 -15.41 9.71 -19.40
CA THR A 580 -14.85 10.96 -18.90
C THR A 580 -14.93 10.93 -17.38
N TYR A 581 -13.82 11.27 -16.73
CA TYR A 581 -13.75 11.41 -15.30
C TYR A 581 -14.40 12.72 -14.87
N GLU A 582 -15.26 12.61 -13.86
CA GLU A 582 -15.90 13.74 -13.18
C GLU A 582 -15.42 13.76 -11.72
N LEU A 583 -15.24 14.96 -11.18
CA LEU A 583 -14.89 15.13 -9.77
C LEU A 583 -16.03 14.64 -8.89
N PRO A 584 -15.76 13.79 -7.87
CA PRO A 584 -16.79 13.40 -6.93
C PRO A 584 -17.22 14.59 -6.08
N GLU A 585 -18.50 14.65 -5.71
CA GLU A 585 -18.98 15.56 -4.66
C GLU A 585 -18.11 15.43 -3.39
N PRO A 586 -17.80 16.53 -2.68
CA PRO A 586 -18.32 17.89 -2.89
C PRO A 586 -17.50 18.75 -3.87
N TYR A 587 -16.55 18.17 -4.62
CA TYR A 587 -15.60 18.92 -5.43
C TYR A 587 -16.13 19.27 -6.82
N TYR A 588 -15.82 20.46 -7.31
CA TYR A 588 -16.05 20.88 -8.69
C TYR A 588 -14.94 21.83 -9.15
N TYR A 589 -14.83 22.09 -10.45
CA TYR A 589 -13.90 23.08 -10.98
C TYR A 589 -14.61 24.33 -11.47
N ASN A 590 -13.94 25.48 -11.37
CA ASN A 590 -14.35 26.73 -11.98
C ASN A 590 -13.37 27.09 -13.11
N LEU A 591 -13.90 27.63 -14.22
CA LEU A 591 -13.11 28.04 -15.37
C LEU A 591 -12.80 29.53 -15.30
N GLN A 592 -11.56 29.91 -15.58
CA GLN A 592 -11.13 31.29 -15.61
C GLN A 592 -10.06 31.51 -16.69
N LEU A 593 -10.38 32.28 -17.73
CA LEU A 593 -9.45 32.58 -18.82
C LEU A 593 -8.41 33.61 -18.38
N PHE A 594 -7.14 33.37 -18.71
CA PHE A 594 -6.05 34.32 -18.51
C PHE A 594 -5.01 34.23 -19.63
N THR A 595 -4.19 35.27 -19.79
CA THR A 595 -3.13 35.29 -20.82
C THR A 595 -1.75 35.10 -20.21
N ASP A 596 -1.01 34.09 -20.70
CA ASP A 596 0.41 33.90 -20.43
C ASP A 596 1.21 34.26 -21.69
N SER A 597 1.92 35.39 -21.62
CA SER A 597 2.63 35.98 -22.77
C SER A 597 1.71 36.27 -23.97
N THR A 598 1.65 35.37 -24.95
CA THR A 598 0.81 35.50 -26.16
C THR A 598 -0.27 34.43 -26.26
N GLN A 599 -0.36 33.53 -25.27
CA GLN A 599 -1.30 32.42 -25.27
C GLN A 599 -2.43 32.66 -24.27
N THR A 600 -3.66 32.52 -24.73
CA THR A 600 -4.82 32.42 -23.83
C THR A 600 -4.88 31.01 -23.26
N ILE A 601 -5.02 30.92 -21.94
CA ILE A 601 -5.07 29.68 -21.16
C ILE A 601 -6.44 29.59 -20.49
N THR A 602 -7.07 28.42 -20.58
CA THR A 602 -8.26 28.09 -19.79
C THR A 602 -7.82 27.67 -18.39
N GLY A 603 -7.93 28.57 -17.43
CA GLY A 603 -7.58 28.29 -16.04
C GLY A 603 -8.61 27.41 -15.33
N LEU A 604 -8.14 26.51 -14.46
CA LEU A 604 -8.97 25.69 -13.58
C LEU A 604 -8.72 26.05 -12.12
N GLU A 605 -9.78 26.29 -11.36
CA GLU A 605 -9.76 26.40 -9.90
C GLU A 605 -10.58 25.27 -9.29
N LEU A 606 -10.06 24.59 -8.27
CA LEU A 606 -10.80 23.60 -7.49
C LEU A 606 -11.62 24.28 -6.39
N LYS A 607 -12.91 23.96 -6.33
CA LYS A 607 -13.84 24.47 -5.33
C LYS A 607 -14.63 23.32 -4.71
N THR A 608 -15.25 23.60 -3.56
CA THR A 608 -16.20 22.69 -2.93
C THR A 608 -17.59 23.31 -2.86
N LEU A 609 -18.62 22.46 -2.93
CA LEU A 609 -20.02 22.89 -2.84
C LEU A 609 -20.37 23.56 -1.50
N ASP A 610 -19.63 23.25 -0.43
CA ASP A 610 -19.82 23.81 0.91
C ASP A 610 -18.96 25.05 1.19
N GLY A 611 -18.14 25.49 0.22
CA GLY A 611 -17.23 26.64 0.37
C GLY A 611 -16.02 26.39 1.28
N SER A 612 -15.78 25.15 1.69
CA SER A 612 -14.57 24.75 2.41
C SER A 612 -13.31 24.77 1.52
N THR A 613 -12.14 24.72 2.15
CA THR A 613 -10.88 24.60 1.42
C THR A 613 -10.72 23.17 0.91
N PRO A 614 -10.51 22.95 -0.41
CA PRO A 614 -10.32 21.61 -0.95
C PRO A 614 -9.06 20.94 -0.38
N THR A 615 -9.18 19.67 0.05
CA THR A 615 -8.02 18.85 0.47
C THR A 615 -7.31 18.16 -0.69
N LYS A 616 -7.96 18.12 -1.86
CA LYS A 616 -7.42 17.45 -3.04
C LYS A 616 -6.35 18.30 -3.72
N ILE A 617 -5.32 17.62 -4.18
CA ILE A 617 -4.34 18.13 -5.12
C ILE A 617 -4.55 17.35 -6.41
N ILE A 618 -4.63 18.06 -7.53
CA ILE A 618 -4.91 17.51 -8.86
C ILE A 618 -3.83 17.99 -9.81
N LEU A 619 -3.37 17.10 -10.69
CA LEU A 619 -2.56 17.42 -11.86
C LEU A 619 -3.18 16.79 -13.11
N GLY A 620 -3.65 17.63 -14.02
CA GLY A 620 -4.19 17.24 -15.31
C GLY A 620 -3.18 17.43 -16.45
N LEU A 621 -2.93 16.37 -17.21
CA LEU A 621 -2.09 16.37 -18.41
C LEU A 621 -2.84 15.72 -19.58
N THR A 622 -2.51 16.09 -20.81
CA THR A 622 -2.88 15.26 -21.96
C THR A 622 -2.09 13.95 -21.94
N LYS A 623 -2.61 12.92 -22.61
CA LYS A 623 -1.90 11.64 -22.73
C LYS A 623 -0.52 11.81 -23.36
N THR A 624 -0.41 12.63 -24.41
CA THR A 624 0.86 12.88 -25.10
C THR A 624 1.91 13.50 -24.18
N GLU A 625 1.51 14.48 -23.37
CA GLU A 625 2.41 15.09 -22.38
C GLU A 625 2.84 14.07 -21.32
N ASN A 626 1.89 13.27 -20.80
CA ASN A 626 2.22 12.24 -19.82
C ASN A 626 3.13 11.12 -20.39
N ASP A 627 2.93 10.73 -21.65
CA ASP A 627 3.78 9.74 -22.32
C ASP A 627 5.23 10.26 -22.47
N ALA A 628 5.42 11.57 -22.69
CA ALA A 628 6.75 12.19 -22.71
C ALA A 628 7.43 12.12 -21.33
N ILE A 629 6.67 12.25 -20.24
CA ILE A 629 7.17 12.08 -18.87
C ILE A 629 7.48 10.60 -18.57
N LYS A 630 6.59 9.68 -18.96
CA LYS A 630 6.80 8.23 -18.83
C LYS A 630 8.07 7.77 -19.53
N ALA A 631 8.38 8.33 -20.69
CA ALA A 631 9.58 7.98 -21.47
C ALA A 631 10.91 8.25 -20.75
N LEU A 632 10.90 9.02 -19.64
CA LEU A 632 12.08 9.27 -18.80
C LEU A 632 12.42 8.09 -17.87
N ILE A 633 11.47 7.17 -17.67
CA ILE A 633 11.61 5.97 -16.84
C ILE A 633 12.27 4.88 -17.69
N THR A 634 13.46 4.44 -17.26
CA THR A 634 14.23 3.37 -17.89
C THR A 634 14.45 2.21 -16.90
N ASP A 635 14.97 1.08 -17.36
CA ASP A 635 15.18 -0.11 -16.52
C ASP A 635 16.07 0.15 -15.29
N ASP A 636 17.01 1.08 -15.42
CA ASP A 636 17.95 1.48 -14.37
C ASP A 636 17.37 2.48 -13.37
N THR A 637 16.18 3.02 -13.62
CA THR A 637 15.52 3.98 -12.72
C THR A 637 14.68 3.25 -11.68
N LYS A 638 14.74 3.73 -10.43
CA LYS A 638 13.90 3.24 -9.34
C LYS A 638 13.07 4.39 -8.76
N ASN A 639 11.92 4.03 -8.20
CA ASN A 639 11.03 4.91 -7.46
C ASN A 639 10.70 6.25 -8.14
N PRO A 640 10.31 6.27 -9.43
CA PRO A 640 10.00 7.52 -10.11
C PRO A 640 8.85 8.25 -9.41
N ARG A 641 8.97 9.57 -9.29
CA ARG A 641 7.97 10.47 -8.71
C ARG A 641 7.81 11.70 -9.58
N LEU A 642 6.56 12.12 -9.79
CA LEU A 642 6.30 13.39 -10.46
C LEU A 642 6.85 14.54 -9.63
N PHE A 643 7.33 15.54 -10.36
CA PHE A 643 8.01 16.69 -9.79
C PHE A 643 7.63 17.95 -10.57
N LEU A 644 7.30 19.02 -9.85
CA LEU A 644 6.99 20.33 -10.43
C LEU A 644 8.13 21.30 -10.14
N ILE A 645 8.82 21.69 -11.21
CA ILE A 645 9.92 22.64 -11.17
C ILE A 645 9.31 24.04 -11.31
N ASP A 646 9.41 24.84 -10.27
CA ASP A 646 9.04 26.25 -10.32
C ASP A 646 9.97 27.00 -11.30
N LEU A 647 9.39 27.85 -12.14
CA LEU A 647 10.14 28.62 -13.13
C LEU A 647 10.66 29.95 -12.57
N PHE A 648 10.24 30.35 -11.37
CA PHE A 648 10.64 31.60 -10.76
C PHE A 648 11.20 31.34 -9.35
N GLU A 649 12.43 31.79 -9.12
CA GLU A 649 13.03 31.80 -7.78
C GLU A 649 12.17 32.71 -6.88
N ASP A 650 11.92 32.28 -5.63
CA ASP A 650 11.15 32.97 -4.57
C ASP A 650 9.61 32.82 -4.53
N GLU A 651 9.03 31.69 -4.94
CA GLU A 651 7.58 31.39 -4.77
C GLU A 651 6.62 32.41 -5.46
N ASN A 652 7.12 33.20 -6.41
CA ASN A 652 6.42 34.35 -6.94
C ASN A 652 5.27 33.97 -7.87
N GLU A 653 4.07 34.42 -7.52
CA GLU A 653 2.88 34.36 -8.38
C GLU A 653 3.08 35.30 -9.58
N LEU A 654 2.83 34.80 -10.79
CA LEU A 654 2.72 35.63 -11.98
C LEU A 654 1.36 36.32 -11.99
N ILE A 655 1.30 37.52 -12.59
CA ILE A 655 0.06 38.27 -12.77
C ILE A 655 -0.16 38.45 -14.27
N SER A 656 -1.30 37.97 -14.77
CA SER A 656 -1.68 38.11 -16.17
C SER A 656 -2.14 39.55 -16.48
N PRO A 657 -2.25 39.95 -17.77
CA PRO A 657 -2.84 41.24 -18.16
C PRO A 657 -4.27 41.47 -17.64
N GLU A 658 -4.99 40.39 -17.34
CA GLU A 658 -6.33 40.40 -16.75
C GLU A 658 -6.33 40.51 -15.21
N ASP A 659 -5.17 40.77 -14.60
CA ASP A 659 -4.96 40.82 -13.14
C ASP A 659 -5.23 39.48 -12.43
N ILE A 660 -4.97 38.37 -13.13
CA ILE A 660 -5.15 37.02 -12.60
C ILE A 660 -3.81 36.49 -12.11
N LYS A 661 -3.77 36.08 -10.84
CA LYS A 661 -2.61 35.45 -10.24
C LYS A 661 -2.53 33.98 -10.62
N TYR A 662 -1.37 33.53 -11.07
CA TYR A 662 -1.15 32.14 -11.42
C TYR A 662 0.29 31.71 -11.13
N GLN A 663 0.51 30.40 -10.99
CA GLN A 663 1.83 29.79 -10.96
C GLN A 663 2.06 28.96 -12.23
N LYS A 664 3.32 28.83 -12.64
CA LYS A 664 3.72 28.11 -13.85
C LYS A 664 4.92 27.22 -13.55
N TYR A 665 4.78 25.94 -13.86
CA TYR A 665 5.77 24.91 -13.56
C TYR A 665 6.19 24.15 -14.82
N ARG A 666 7.41 23.61 -14.81
CA ARG A 666 7.80 22.51 -15.69
C ARG A 666 7.60 21.17 -15.00
N VAL A 667 7.08 20.20 -15.73
CA VAL A 667 6.88 18.84 -15.22
C VAL A 667 8.09 17.97 -15.54
N GLY A 668 8.62 17.30 -14.53
CA GLY A 668 9.66 16.29 -14.65
C GLY A 668 9.41 15.09 -13.74
N ILE A 669 10.43 14.25 -13.60
CA ILE A 669 10.45 13.20 -12.58
C ILE A 669 11.73 13.28 -11.75
N VAL A 670 11.62 12.94 -10.47
CA VAL A 670 12.79 12.58 -9.67
C VAL A 670 12.84 11.07 -9.55
N ILE A 671 13.99 10.50 -9.88
CA ILE A 671 14.28 9.06 -9.83
C ILE A 671 15.37 8.77 -8.80
N GLU A 672 15.46 7.52 -8.37
CA GLU A 672 16.67 6.95 -7.80
C GLU A 672 17.47 6.31 -8.93
N ASP A 673 18.76 6.65 -9.05
CA ASP A 673 19.67 6.01 -10.00
C ASP A 673 20.25 4.70 -9.46
N THR A 674 21.22 4.12 -10.18
CA THR A 674 21.88 2.86 -9.83
C THR A 674 22.69 2.93 -8.52
N ASP A 675 23.07 4.12 -8.09
CA ASP A 675 23.82 4.37 -6.86
C ASP A 675 22.91 4.78 -5.70
N GLY A 676 21.60 4.96 -5.97
CA GLY A 676 20.61 5.40 -4.99
C GLY A 676 20.56 6.91 -4.80
N SER A 677 21.18 7.68 -5.69
CA SER A 677 21.12 9.14 -5.67
C SER A 677 19.83 9.64 -6.33
N ASN A 678 19.21 10.64 -5.71
CA ASN A 678 18.02 11.28 -6.24
C ASN A 678 18.41 12.24 -7.38
N LYS A 679 17.93 11.97 -8.60
CA LYS A 679 18.21 12.77 -9.81
C LYS A 679 16.92 13.28 -10.44
N LEU A 680 16.89 14.57 -10.74
CA LEU A 680 15.84 15.18 -11.56
C LEU A 680 16.07 14.86 -13.04
N LYS A 681 15.01 14.48 -13.74
CA LYS A 681 14.96 14.29 -15.19
C LYS A 681 13.79 15.05 -15.78
N GLU A 682 14.01 15.62 -16.95
CA GLU A 682 13.02 16.40 -17.69
C GLU A 682 12.87 15.90 -19.12
N PRO A 683 11.67 16.03 -19.72
CA PRO A 683 11.48 15.75 -21.13
C PRO A 683 12.26 16.75 -22.00
N SER A 684 12.70 16.32 -23.18
CA SER A 684 13.41 17.19 -24.14
C SER A 684 12.54 18.36 -24.59
N ASN A 685 11.24 18.13 -24.74
CA ASN A 685 10.23 19.16 -24.95
C ASN A 685 9.57 19.45 -23.60
N PRO A 686 9.74 20.65 -23.02
CA PRO A 686 9.17 20.99 -21.73
C PRO A 686 7.64 20.86 -21.72
N VAL A 687 7.12 20.20 -20.70
CA VAL A 687 5.68 20.19 -20.41
C VAL A 687 5.41 21.25 -19.35
N PHE A 688 4.58 22.24 -19.70
CA PHE A 688 4.21 23.32 -18.79
C PHE A 688 2.85 23.06 -18.15
N VAL A 689 2.76 23.32 -16.85
CA VAL A 689 1.49 23.26 -16.11
C VAL A 689 1.31 24.55 -15.32
N TYR A 690 0.05 24.91 -15.15
CA TYR A 690 -0.40 26.12 -14.50
C TYR A 690 -1.23 25.77 -13.28
N SER A 691 -1.30 26.67 -12.32
CA SER A 691 -2.27 26.62 -11.23
C SER A 691 -2.72 28.02 -10.86
N LEU A 692 -3.99 28.17 -10.47
CA LEU A 692 -4.56 29.42 -9.95
C LEU A 692 -4.68 29.39 -8.42
N ASP A 693 -4.75 28.20 -7.83
CA ASP A 693 -5.11 27.96 -6.43
C ASP A 693 -4.12 27.04 -5.68
N ARG A 694 -3.04 26.60 -6.35
CA ARG A 694 -2.06 25.60 -5.87
C ARG A 694 -2.68 24.25 -5.51
N ARG A 695 -3.90 23.95 -5.98
CA ARG A 695 -4.62 22.69 -5.75
C ARG A 695 -4.91 22.00 -7.07
N TYR A 696 -5.47 22.72 -8.04
CA TYR A 696 -5.66 22.25 -9.40
C TYR A 696 -4.48 22.70 -10.28
N HIS A 697 -3.63 21.75 -10.64
CA HIS A 697 -2.54 21.93 -11.59
C HIS A 697 -2.98 21.35 -12.94
N PHE A 698 -2.69 22.03 -14.04
CA PHE A 698 -3.17 21.60 -15.35
C PHE A 698 -2.27 22.08 -16.48
N SER A 699 -2.09 21.26 -17.52
CA SER A 699 -1.52 21.74 -18.78
C SER A 699 -2.57 22.51 -19.60
N LYS A 700 -2.09 23.35 -20.52
CA LYS A 700 -2.98 24.03 -21.48
C LYS A 700 -3.81 23.01 -22.28
N GLY A 701 -3.15 21.97 -22.82
CA GLY A 701 -3.84 20.96 -23.63
C GLY A 701 -4.90 20.16 -22.85
N TYR A 702 -4.73 20.01 -21.55
CA TYR A 702 -5.72 19.37 -20.67
C TYR A 702 -6.95 20.24 -20.43
N SER A 703 -6.73 21.54 -20.21
CA SER A 703 -7.75 22.50 -19.77
C SER A 703 -8.57 23.11 -20.91
N ASP A 704 -8.00 23.21 -22.12
CA ASP A 704 -8.65 23.81 -23.31
C ASP A 704 -10.02 23.18 -23.66
N TYR A 705 -10.26 21.94 -23.23
CA TYR A 705 -11.46 21.16 -23.57
C TYR A 705 -12.34 20.84 -22.35
N MET A 706 -12.11 21.50 -21.21
CA MET A 706 -12.99 21.36 -20.05
C MET A 706 -14.33 22.06 -20.31
N PRO A 707 -15.48 21.38 -20.15
CA PRO A 707 -16.78 21.99 -20.35
C PRO A 707 -17.11 22.96 -19.21
N ASP A 708 -17.94 23.97 -19.50
CA ASP A 708 -18.58 24.74 -18.44
C ASP A 708 -19.50 23.84 -17.60
N LEU A 709 -19.38 23.92 -16.27
CA LEU A 709 -20.26 23.23 -15.34
C LEU A 709 -21.48 24.13 -15.03
N ASP A 710 -22.69 23.62 -15.26
CA ASP A 710 -23.91 24.29 -14.79
C ASP A 710 -24.17 23.93 -13.32
N ILE A 711 -23.67 24.78 -12.41
CA ILE A 711 -23.81 24.63 -10.95
C ILE A 711 -25.15 25.23 -10.47
N SER A 712 -25.95 25.84 -11.36
CA SER A 712 -27.20 26.53 -11.01
C SER A 712 -28.39 25.58 -10.79
N ILE A 713 -28.22 24.30 -11.11
CA ILE A 713 -29.21 23.26 -10.87
C ILE A 713 -28.85 22.56 -9.54
N PRO A 714 -29.69 22.62 -8.49
CA PRO A 714 -29.49 21.74 -7.35
C PRO A 714 -29.54 20.31 -7.88
N PHE A 715 -28.44 19.56 -7.77
CA PHE A 715 -28.33 18.13 -8.10
C PHE A 715 -29.19 17.30 -7.14
N PHE A 716 -30.52 17.48 -7.18
CA PHE A 716 -31.49 16.52 -6.69
C PHE A 716 -31.84 15.59 -7.85
N ASN A 717 -31.05 14.54 -8.04
CA ASN A 717 -31.51 13.36 -8.79
C ASN A 717 -31.45 12.12 -7.89
N ILE A 718 -32.52 12.00 -7.10
CA ILE A 718 -33.35 10.82 -6.89
C ILE A 718 -32.64 9.48 -7.14
N ASN A 719 -32.37 8.79 -6.04
CA ASN A 719 -32.32 7.33 -5.99
C ASN A 719 -33.61 6.75 -6.60
N THR A 720 -33.65 6.48 -7.89
CA THR A 720 -34.56 5.47 -8.44
C THR A 720 -33.92 4.11 -8.25
N VAL A 721 -34.35 3.46 -7.17
CA VAL A 721 -34.28 2.02 -6.96
C VAL A 721 -34.83 1.32 -8.20
N LEU A 722 -34.04 0.42 -8.80
CA LEU A 722 -34.50 -0.85 -9.35
C LEU A 722 -33.39 -1.90 -9.19
#